data_AF-E8V1Y5-F1
#
_entry.id   AF-E8V1Y5-F1
#
_cell.length_a   1.000
_cell.length_b   1.000
_cell.length_c   1.000
_cell.angle_alpha   90.00
_cell.angle_beta   90.00
_cell.angle_gamma   90.00
#
_symmetry.space_group_name_H-M   'P 1'
#
loop_
_entity.id
_entity.type
_entity.pdbx_description
1 polymer ?
#
loop_
_entity_poly.entity_id
_entity_poly.type
_entity_poly.pdbx_seq_one_letter_code
_entity_poly.pdbx_strand_id
1 'polypeptide(L)'
;MPYDRDRILSFVARHRKPEGGYGWLSRTKAHITPTFAAVGCYRILQSPVPETEVLADFVRSHYPVPAGLSQQPLWRIDYEQAQILNWLGKTIGPDKLAMLQEPFVYNTYFEKNAYPTFQHQAMALRLRKMISADKNLSSAAWRDYFKLRRRTNGTFNNSVAADGSDGHIVNTLWGMGALEDLGQQVHLPADGIAWIRSCQLETGGFIWCPFPALGRCENMIYTWAAVSLLSQANSKPRDTDGCIRWINEQFTDEGGFRSSPLANPNLTATYYALDALRILGASASKRIRPQSARRSSSLPSTLKVYSAQIEAPGNGSPSEAVRLAQSLDIHLWTAKNASHQWIAEAQRIASMHGFSIQFARGDEEYGTYTSVSGFGTYSHLDDLVAPGDARLGPYPPQKDVPLPWTEFRDTRIKAIREDKGRMVWQFNENEELTRILLDEACHTGDYGAISSFHFGLDDFLDFEPFLMEWEGRLAMIGLQDSHGGESWWWTSQLEGFRTLYLAEDPSWESFLKAIDNKWVLSVRRDASTNHQIEWSGALSEVRRFIADREQDWSWWTGSHSDRPLAMLTVLRPNMPFEIGAPKEGLSIRVRLRFGLGDSPNKAVLYEQQSELVSMHIDDREVHPEQVVLTHDRYLLYNVREPESKVVSVVVRDLANGRTEALHADLR
;
A
#
# COMPACT_ATOMS: atom_id res chain seq x y z
N MET A 1 12.44 -2.29 40.34
CA MET A 1 11.95 -3.65 40.05
C MET A 1 10.45 -3.56 39.76
N PRO A 2 9.97 -4.04 38.62
CA PRO A 2 10.56 -3.96 37.29
C PRO A 2 9.62 -3.12 36.38
N TYR A 3 9.97 -3.01 35.10
CA TYR A 3 8.98 -2.72 34.05
C TYR A 3 7.74 -3.60 34.27
N ASP A 4 6.62 -3.29 33.60
CA ASP A 4 5.64 -4.32 33.25
C ASP A 4 6.28 -5.31 32.24
N ARG A 5 7.46 -5.84 32.59
CA ARG A 5 8.45 -6.53 31.76
C ARG A 5 7.79 -7.76 31.19
N ASP A 6 7.17 -8.54 32.05
CA ASP A 6 6.57 -9.81 31.67
C ASP A 6 5.41 -9.58 30.70
N ARG A 7 4.66 -8.49 30.87
CA ARG A 7 3.60 -8.11 29.94
C ARG A 7 4.13 -7.62 28.61
N ILE A 8 5.22 -6.85 28.61
CA ILE A 8 5.89 -6.44 27.37
C ILE A 8 6.49 -7.66 26.65
N LEU A 9 7.15 -8.56 27.37
CA LEU A 9 7.68 -9.79 26.79
C LEU A 9 6.55 -10.70 26.27
N SER A 10 5.41 -10.75 26.96
CA SER A 10 4.21 -11.45 26.49
C SER A 10 3.64 -10.80 25.23
N PHE A 11 3.60 -9.46 25.17
CA PHE A 11 3.22 -8.72 23.96
C PHE A 11 4.14 -9.05 22.79
N VAL A 12 5.46 -9.01 22.99
CA VAL A 12 6.45 -9.34 21.97
C VAL A 12 6.31 -10.80 21.51
N ALA A 13 6.14 -11.74 22.44
CA ALA A 13 5.98 -13.16 22.13
C ALA A 13 4.73 -13.45 21.26
N ARG A 14 3.62 -12.72 21.46
CA ARG A 14 2.40 -12.86 20.62
C ARG A 14 2.62 -12.52 19.14
N HIS A 15 3.67 -11.78 18.81
CA HIS A 15 3.99 -11.41 17.43
C HIS A 15 4.90 -12.41 16.73
N ARG A 16 5.40 -13.43 17.43
CA ARG A 16 6.20 -14.51 16.86
C ARG A 16 5.39 -15.28 15.83
N LYS A 17 6.00 -15.61 14.69
CA LYS A 17 5.36 -16.37 13.60
C LYS A 17 6.04 -17.73 13.38
N PRO A 18 5.36 -18.69 12.73
CA PRO A 18 5.91 -20.04 12.50
C PRO A 18 7.24 -20.08 11.75
N GLU A 19 7.50 -19.09 10.89
CA GLU A 19 8.74 -18.97 10.10
C GLU A 19 9.96 -18.59 10.94
N GLY A 20 9.78 -18.28 12.23
CA GLY A 20 10.84 -17.93 13.16
C GLY A 20 11.08 -16.43 13.32
N GLY A 21 10.50 -15.59 12.46
CA GLY A 21 10.49 -14.14 12.63
C GLY A 21 9.34 -13.64 13.52
N TYR A 22 9.21 -12.31 13.58
CA TYR A 22 8.05 -11.64 14.17
C TYR A 22 7.30 -10.89 13.07
N GLY A 23 5.99 -10.73 13.21
CA GLY A 23 5.11 -10.03 12.27
C GLY A 23 4.03 -9.24 12.99
N TRP A 24 3.26 -8.43 12.25
CA TRP A 24 2.10 -7.76 12.82
C TRP A 24 1.00 -8.77 13.22
N LEU A 25 0.19 -8.45 14.23
CA LEU A 25 -0.87 -9.36 14.69
C LEU A 25 -1.95 -9.60 13.62
N SER A 26 -2.17 -8.63 12.75
CA SER A 26 -3.09 -8.67 11.62
C SER A 26 -2.61 -9.52 10.45
N ARG A 27 -1.31 -9.83 10.40
CA ARG A 27 -0.64 -10.49 9.27
C ARG A 27 -0.31 -11.93 9.64
N THR A 28 -0.30 -12.83 8.67
CA THR A 28 0.04 -14.24 8.90
C THR A 28 1.55 -14.44 8.91
N LYS A 29 2.26 -13.72 8.03
CA LYS A 29 3.70 -13.83 7.81
C LYS A 29 4.54 -13.00 8.78
N ALA A 30 5.77 -13.47 9.00
CA ALA A 30 6.82 -12.65 9.63
C ALA A 30 7.36 -11.60 8.65
N HIS A 31 7.96 -10.53 9.20
CA HIS A 31 8.61 -9.49 8.42
C HIS A 31 9.86 -8.98 9.15
N ILE A 32 10.85 -8.46 8.41
CA ILE A 32 12.12 -8.00 8.97
C ILE A 32 11.94 -6.84 9.98
N THR A 33 11.10 -5.85 9.66
CA THR A 33 10.90 -4.67 10.52
C THR A 33 10.31 -4.97 11.90
N PRO A 34 9.18 -5.69 12.04
CA PRO A 34 8.72 -6.12 13.36
C PRO A 34 9.73 -7.05 14.05
N THR A 35 10.46 -7.88 13.30
CA THR A 35 11.54 -8.71 13.87
C THR A 35 12.67 -7.87 14.48
N PHE A 36 13.11 -6.81 13.79
CA PHE A 36 14.09 -5.86 14.30
C PHE A 36 13.61 -5.24 15.61
N ALA A 37 12.37 -4.75 15.63
CA ALA A 37 11.81 -4.14 16.82
C ALA A 37 11.68 -5.13 18.00
N ALA A 38 11.27 -6.38 17.75
CA ALA A 38 11.18 -7.42 18.78
C ALA A 38 12.54 -7.71 19.41
N VAL A 39 13.58 -7.93 18.61
CA VAL A 39 14.96 -8.17 19.11
C VAL A 39 15.47 -6.96 19.89
N GLY A 40 15.19 -5.75 19.40
CA GLY A 40 15.48 -4.51 20.11
C GLY A 40 14.82 -4.45 21.50
N CYS A 41 13.55 -4.85 21.60
CA CYS A 41 12.83 -4.95 22.88
C CYS A 41 13.49 -5.94 23.84
N TYR A 42 13.79 -7.18 23.39
CA TYR A 42 14.49 -8.17 24.22
C TYR A 42 15.83 -7.64 24.75
N ARG A 43 16.60 -6.96 23.88
CA ARG A 43 17.89 -6.36 24.25
C ARG A 43 17.75 -5.28 25.31
N ILE A 44 16.83 -4.34 25.14
CA ILE A 44 16.61 -3.25 26.12
C ILE A 44 16.13 -3.81 27.46
N LEU A 45 15.26 -4.83 27.42
CA LEU A 45 14.74 -5.51 28.61
C LEU A 45 15.73 -6.51 29.23
N GLN A 46 16.93 -6.66 28.67
CA GLN A 46 17.95 -7.61 29.10
C GLN A 46 17.37 -9.03 29.26
N SER A 47 16.63 -9.45 28.24
CA SER A 47 15.99 -10.75 28.16
C SER A 47 16.61 -11.53 27.01
N PRO A 48 16.82 -12.86 27.15
CA PRO A 48 17.28 -13.67 26.03
C PRO A 48 16.26 -13.62 24.89
N VAL A 49 16.76 -13.61 23.66
CA VAL A 49 15.93 -13.79 22.46
C VAL A 49 15.61 -15.27 22.32
N PRO A 50 14.33 -15.68 22.22
CA PRO A 50 13.96 -17.08 22.03
C PRO A 50 14.44 -17.62 20.68
N GLU A 51 14.90 -18.88 20.67
CA GLU A 51 15.24 -19.64 19.46
C GLU A 51 16.17 -18.87 18.50
N THR A 52 17.25 -18.30 19.05
CA THR A 52 18.19 -17.42 18.34
C THR A 52 18.67 -17.95 16.99
N GLU A 53 18.94 -19.25 16.86
CA GLU A 53 19.38 -19.83 15.58
C GLU A 53 18.28 -19.80 14.52
N VAL A 54 17.07 -20.26 14.86
CA VAL A 54 15.90 -20.25 13.96
C VAL A 54 15.62 -18.81 13.49
N LEU A 55 15.69 -17.86 14.41
CA LEU A 55 15.52 -16.45 14.09
C LEU A 55 16.63 -15.92 13.17
N ALA A 56 17.88 -16.28 13.41
CA ALA A 56 19.00 -15.86 12.56
C ALA A 56 18.87 -16.44 11.14
N ASP A 57 18.41 -17.68 11.01
CA ASP A 57 18.19 -18.33 9.72
C ASP A 57 17.03 -17.70 8.96
N PHE A 58 15.94 -17.36 9.66
CA PHE A 58 14.87 -16.53 9.08
C PHE A 58 15.42 -15.21 8.55
N VAL A 59 16.17 -14.45 9.37
CA VAL A 59 16.70 -13.13 8.98
C VAL A 59 17.62 -13.20 7.77
N ARG A 60 18.36 -14.30 7.58
CA ARG A 60 19.23 -14.49 6.41
C ARG A 60 18.47 -14.86 5.14
N SER A 61 17.44 -15.69 5.27
CA SER A 61 16.72 -16.27 4.13
C SER A 61 15.51 -15.46 3.69
N HIS A 62 14.97 -14.61 4.57
CA HIS A 62 13.75 -13.88 4.32
C HIS A 62 14.05 -12.45 3.88
N TYR A 63 13.79 -12.15 2.60
CA TYR A 63 13.71 -10.80 2.08
C TYR A 63 12.27 -10.55 1.61
N PRO A 64 11.64 -9.43 1.99
CA PRO A 64 10.21 -9.21 1.73
C PRO A 64 9.87 -9.05 0.25
N VAL A 65 10.88 -8.85 -0.60
CA VAL A 65 10.70 -8.52 -2.02
C VAL A 65 11.39 -9.55 -2.92
N PRO A 66 10.68 -10.17 -3.86
CA PRO A 66 11.31 -11.04 -4.85
C PRO A 66 12.41 -10.32 -5.64
N ALA A 67 13.47 -11.04 -5.99
CA ALA A 67 14.59 -10.47 -6.73
C ALA A 67 14.12 -9.87 -8.07
N GLY A 68 14.55 -8.65 -8.37
CA GLY A 68 14.25 -7.96 -9.63
C GLY A 68 12.96 -7.12 -9.66
N LEU A 69 12.16 -7.12 -8.58
CA LEU A 69 10.91 -6.34 -8.52
C LEU A 69 11.06 -4.95 -7.89
N SER A 70 12.11 -4.71 -7.09
CA SER A 70 12.33 -3.37 -6.53
C SER A 70 12.97 -2.45 -7.58
N GLN A 71 12.36 -1.28 -7.80
CA GLN A 71 12.93 -0.26 -8.67
C GLN A 71 14.11 0.50 -8.00
N GLN A 72 14.34 0.28 -6.71
CA GLN A 72 15.44 0.89 -5.97
C GLN A 72 15.94 0.04 -4.78
N PRO A 73 17.10 0.37 -4.17
CA PRO A 73 17.60 -0.38 -3.02
C PRO A 73 16.77 -0.15 -1.75
N LEU A 74 16.30 -1.23 -1.12
CA LEU A 74 15.56 -1.19 0.16
C LEU A 74 16.51 -1.23 1.36
N TRP A 75 17.42 -0.25 1.42
CA TRP A 75 18.51 -0.23 2.40
C TRP A 75 18.06 -0.22 3.86
N ARG A 76 16.82 0.17 4.14
CA ARG A 76 16.21 -0.01 5.45
C ARG A 76 16.15 -1.48 5.86
N ILE A 77 15.58 -2.32 5.01
CA ILE A 77 15.44 -3.75 5.28
C ILE A 77 16.82 -4.39 5.40
N ASP A 78 17.76 -3.98 4.55
CA ASP A 78 19.14 -4.46 4.61
C ASP A 78 19.83 -4.10 5.94
N TYR A 79 19.66 -2.86 6.38
CA TYR A 79 20.16 -2.38 7.68
C TYR A 79 19.51 -3.13 8.84
N GLU A 80 18.19 -3.30 8.83
CA GLU A 80 17.44 -3.99 9.88
C GLU A 80 17.91 -5.46 10.00
N GLN A 81 18.06 -6.19 8.89
CA GLN A 81 18.62 -7.55 8.88
C GLN A 81 20.01 -7.60 9.50
N ALA A 82 20.92 -6.74 9.05
CA ALA A 82 22.28 -6.68 9.56
C ALA A 82 22.32 -6.35 11.05
N GLN A 83 21.46 -5.42 11.49
CA GLN A 83 21.40 -5.00 12.89
C GLN A 83 20.84 -6.08 13.80
N ILE A 84 19.85 -6.86 13.34
CA ILE A 84 19.37 -8.06 14.05
C ILE A 84 20.52 -9.06 14.19
N LEU A 85 21.18 -9.45 13.09
CA LEU A 85 22.28 -10.42 13.14
C LEU A 85 23.39 -9.98 14.09
N ASN A 86 23.77 -8.70 14.04
CA ASN A 86 24.72 -8.12 14.98
C ASN A 86 24.25 -8.23 16.44
N TRP A 87 22.98 -7.95 16.74
CA TRP A 87 22.43 -8.12 18.09
C TRP A 87 22.38 -9.57 18.56
N LEU A 88 22.24 -10.52 17.64
CA LEU A 88 22.27 -11.96 17.92
C LEU A 88 23.71 -12.52 17.97
N GLY A 89 24.74 -11.70 17.77
CA GLY A 89 26.13 -12.14 17.71
C GLY A 89 26.42 -13.03 16.49
N LYS A 90 25.73 -12.80 15.37
CA LYS A 90 25.82 -13.56 14.13
C LYS A 90 26.55 -12.78 13.05
N THR A 91 27.22 -13.51 12.16
CA THR A 91 27.91 -12.92 11.00
C THR A 91 26.90 -12.32 10.02
N ILE A 92 27.24 -11.14 9.50
CA ILE A 92 26.52 -10.46 8.42
C ILE A 92 27.18 -10.85 7.09
N GLY A 93 26.41 -11.29 6.10
CA GLY A 93 26.94 -11.71 4.80
C GLY A 93 27.51 -10.53 3.97
N PRO A 94 28.54 -10.77 3.13
CA PRO A 94 29.22 -9.72 2.36
C PRO A 94 28.48 -9.29 1.08
N ASP A 95 27.46 -10.03 0.65
CA ASP A 95 26.85 -9.94 -0.69
C ASP A 95 26.19 -8.57 -1.01
N LYS A 96 26.02 -7.72 0.00
CA LYS A 96 25.36 -6.40 -0.13
C LYS A 96 26.33 -5.23 -0.38
N LEU A 97 27.64 -5.47 -0.40
CA LEU A 97 28.65 -4.39 -0.45
C LEU A 97 28.78 -3.67 -1.79
N ALA A 98 28.50 -4.36 -2.91
CA ALA A 98 28.63 -3.77 -4.24
C ALA A 98 27.68 -2.59 -4.46
N MET A 99 26.53 -2.56 -3.76
CA MET A 99 25.50 -1.53 -3.90
C MET A 99 25.73 -0.30 -3.02
N LEU A 100 26.79 -0.26 -2.20
CA LEU A 100 27.01 0.79 -1.17
C LEU A 100 28.13 1.78 -1.54
N GLN A 101 28.46 1.88 -2.83
CA GLN A 101 29.58 2.69 -3.32
C GLN A 101 29.28 4.19 -3.24
N GLU A 102 28.11 4.60 -3.71
CA GLU A 102 27.69 6.00 -3.81
C GLU A 102 26.21 6.18 -3.44
N PRO A 103 25.77 7.41 -3.09
CA PRO A 103 24.37 7.70 -2.88
C PRO A 103 23.53 7.34 -4.11
N PHE A 104 22.34 6.79 -3.89
CA PHE A 104 21.42 6.44 -4.95
C PHE A 104 20.88 7.69 -5.64
N VAL A 105 20.64 7.62 -6.95
CA VAL A 105 19.98 8.67 -7.73
C VAL A 105 18.57 8.21 -8.01
N TYR A 106 17.59 8.93 -7.47
CA TYR A 106 16.19 8.53 -7.56
C TYR A 106 15.62 8.76 -8.96
N ASN A 107 14.66 7.94 -9.37
CA ASN A 107 14.06 8.04 -10.69
C ASN A 107 13.22 9.33 -10.80
N THR A 108 13.52 10.17 -11.79
CA THR A 108 12.86 11.46 -12.01
C THR A 108 11.39 11.35 -12.40
N TYR A 109 10.95 10.15 -12.79
CA TYR A 109 9.54 9.84 -12.96
C TYR A 109 8.77 9.94 -11.64
N PHE A 110 9.36 9.49 -10.52
CA PHE A 110 8.71 9.50 -9.20
C PHE A 110 9.07 10.73 -8.35
N GLU A 111 10.33 11.19 -8.40
CA GLU A 111 10.76 12.42 -7.71
C GLU A 111 11.54 13.33 -8.66
N LYS A 112 10.99 14.51 -8.98
CA LYS A 112 11.45 15.38 -10.07
C LYS A 112 12.91 15.84 -9.96
N ASN A 113 13.46 15.90 -8.74
CA ASN A 113 14.82 16.37 -8.47
C ASN A 113 15.84 15.22 -8.30
N ALA A 114 15.41 13.98 -8.52
CA ALA A 114 16.19 12.76 -8.28
C ALA A 114 16.72 12.64 -6.83
N TYR A 115 15.99 13.20 -5.85
CA TYR A 115 16.33 13.09 -4.44
C TYR A 115 16.00 11.68 -3.92
N PRO A 116 17.01 10.88 -3.51
CA PRO A 116 16.73 9.61 -2.87
C PRO A 116 16.18 9.82 -1.46
N THR A 117 15.48 8.82 -0.91
CA THR A 117 15.02 8.83 0.48
C THR A 117 16.21 8.93 1.44
N PHE A 118 16.30 10.05 2.16
CA PHE A 118 17.43 10.39 3.01
C PHE A 118 17.71 9.35 4.10
N GLN A 119 16.66 8.82 4.74
CA GLN A 119 16.77 7.76 5.73
C GLN A 119 17.47 6.52 5.14
N HIS A 120 17.08 6.09 3.94
CA HIS A 120 17.70 4.95 3.26
C HIS A 120 19.19 5.22 3.00
N GLN A 121 19.56 6.42 2.55
CA GLN A 121 20.95 6.81 2.33
C GLN A 121 21.79 6.73 3.62
N ALA A 122 21.23 7.15 4.75
CA ALA A 122 21.91 7.05 6.05
C ALA A 122 22.05 5.60 6.53
N MET A 123 21.00 4.78 6.34
CA MET A 123 21.02 3.36 6.68
C MET A 123 22.01 2.57 5.84
N ALA A 124 22.21 2.94 4.57
CA ALA A 124 23.23 2.37 3.69
C ALA A 124 24.65 2.56 4.23
N LEU A 125 24.97 3.76 4.71
CA LEU A 125 26.26 4.03 5.35
C LEU A 125 26.46 3.25 6.65
N ARG A 126 25.40 3.16 7.46
CA ARG A 126 25.41 2.34 8.67
C ARG A 126 25.68 0.87 8.36
N LEU A 127 24.94 0.34 7.39
CA LEU A 127 25.12 -1.01 6.89
C LEU A 127 26.55 -1.24 6.40
N ARG A 128 27.10 -0.31 5.61
CA ARG A 128 28.49 -0.35 5.13
C ARG A 128 29.48 -0.46 6.29
N LYS A 129 29.34 0.36 7.34
CA LYS A 129 30.20 0.31 8.54
C LYS A 129 30.06 -1.00 9.31
N MET A 130 28.87 -1.60 9.33
CA MET A 130 28.61 -2.87 10.00
C MET A 130 29.20 -4.07 9.26
N ILE A 131 29.10 -4.11 7.93
CA ILE A 131 29.56 -5.24 7.10
C ILE A 131 31.06 -5.13 6.80
N SER A 132 31.56 -3.93 6.53
CA SER A 132 32.91 -3.73 5.99
C SER A 132 33.73 -2.73 6.78
N ALA A 133 34.88 -3.21 7.25
CA ALA A 133 36.02 -2.40 7.67
C ALA A 133 36.83 -1.84 6.49
N ASP A 134 36.33 -1.90 5.25
CA ASP A 134 37.10 -1.56 4.05
C ASP A 134 37.35 -0.05 3.94
N LYS A 135 38.61 0.32 4.18
CA LYS A 135 39.14 1.69 4.18
C LYS A 135 39.26 2.28 2.77
N ASN A 136 39.10 1.47 1.71
CA ASN A 136 39.36 1.89 0.33
C ASN A 136 38.14 2.44 -0.42
N LEU A 137 36.94 2.28 0.14
CA LEU A 137 35.71 2.80 -0.46
C LEU A 137 35.67 4.34 -0.32
N SER A 138 35.63 5.04 -1.46
CA SER A 138 35.53 6.50 -1.46
C SER A 138 34.33 6.94 -0.61
N SER A 139 34.60 7.89 0.29
CA SER A 139 33.57 8.50 1.14
C SER A 139 33.21 9.91 0.66
N ALA A 140 33.85 10.40 -0.41
CA ALA A 140 33.69 11.79 -0.86
C ALA A 140 32.24 12.09 -1.27
N ALA A 141 31.67 11.30 -2.18
CA ALA A 141 30.29 11.46 -2.65
C ALA A 141 29.28 11.42 -1.49
N TRP A 142 29.46 10.50 -0.53
CA TRP A 142 28.64 10.42 0.67
C TRP A 142 28.78 11.66 1.56
N ARG A 143 30.01 12.12 1.82
CA ARG A 143 30.24 13.35 2.60
C ARG A 143 29.55 14.54 1.94
N ASP A 144 29.67 14.67 0.62
CA ASP A 144 29.06 15.76 -0.13
C ASP A 144 27.52 15.68 -0.09
N TYR A 145 26.96 14.49 -0.27
CA TYR A 145 25.53 14.24 -0.16
C TYR A 145 24.94 14.71 1.18
N PHE A 146 25.53 14.31 2.30
CA PHE A 146 25.05 14.70 3.64
C PHE A 146 25.33 16.18 3.94
N LYS A 147 26.48 16.72 3.51
CA LYS A 147 26.78 18.15 3.68
C LYS A 147 25.78 19.05 2.97
N LEU A 148 25.38 18.70 1.74
CA LEU A 148 24.41 19.48 0.96
C LEU A 148 23.03 19.55 1.61
N ARG A 149 22.69 18.62 2.51
CA ARG A 149 21.39 18.54 3.18
C ARG A 149 21.42 19.02 4.64
N ARG A 150 22.59 19.37 5.14
CA ARG A 150 22.73 19.91 6.50
C ARG A 150 22.34 21.39 6.52
N ARG A 151 21.36 21.74 7.35
CA ARG A 151 20.91 23.11 7.58
C ARG A 151 21.90 23.88 8.46
N THR A 152 21.77 25.21 8.51
CA THR A 152 22.66 26.09 9.29
C THR A 152 22.59 25.83 10.79
N ASN A 153 21.41 25.48 11.32
CA ASN A 153 21.22 25.05 12.71
C ASN A 153 21.71 23.60 12.98
N GLY A 154 22.29 22.94 11.99
CA GLY A 154 22.84 21.59 12.07
C GLY A 154 21.85 20.45 11.85
N THR A 155 20.56 20.74 11.63
CA THR A 155 19.52 19.75 11.31
C THR A 155 19.62 19.25 9.87
N PHE A 156 18.84 18.21 9.52
CA PHE A 156 18.82 17.62 8.18
C PHE A 156 17.39 17.43 7.67
N ASN A 157 17.22 17.41 6.36
CA ASN A 157 15.98 16.99 5.69
C ASN A 157 16.27 16.26 4.37
N ASN A 158 15.24 15.81 3.65
CA ASN A 158 15.39 15.04 2.41
C ASN A 158 15.97 15.87 1.26
N SER A 159 15.51 17.10 1.11
CA SER A 159 16.00 18.04 0.10
C SER A 159 17.32 18.71 0.52
N VAL A 160 18.01 19.30 -0.47
CA VAL A 160 19.21 20.10 -0.23
C VAL A 160 18.88 21.38 0.54
N ALA A 161 19.79 21.81 1.42
CA ALA A 161 19.60 22.96 2.30
C ALA A 161 19.44 24.30 1.56
N ALA A 162 19.86 24.36 0.29
CA ALA A 162 19.71 25.54 -0.56
C ALA A 162 18.25 25.87 -0.89
N ASP A 163 17.30 24.94 -0.67
CA ASP A 163 15.87 25.20 -0.85
C ASP A 163 15.25 26.08 0.25
N GLY A 164 16.00 26.38 1.32
CA GLY A 164 15.58 27.24 2.43
C GLY A 164 14.58 26.60 3.39
N SER A 165 14.26 25.31 3.23
CA SER A 165 13.33 24.59 4.11
C SER A 165 13.98 24.23 5.45
N ASP A 166 13.13 23.97 6.44
CA ASP A 166 13.56 23.56 7.77
C ASP A 166 13.99 22.08 7.83
N GLY A 167 14.58 21.67 8.95
CA GLY A 167 14.95 20.28 9.24
C GLY A 167 13.76 19.37 9.55
N HIS A 168 14.03 18.07 9.59
CA HIS A 168 13.13 17.02 10.06
C HIS A 168 13.84 16.20 11.16
N ILE A 169 13.16 15.92 12.27
CA ILE A 169 13.81 15.37 13.47
C ILE A 169 14.40 13.96 13.26
N VAL A 170 13.71 13.10 12.50
CA VAL A 170 14.18 11.74 12.19
C VAL A 170 15.35 11.79 11.19
N ASN A 171 15.25 12.65 10.17
CA ASN A 171 16.35 12.88 9.23
C ASN A 171 17.56 13.46 9.95
N THR A 172 17.36 14.29 10.97
CA THR A 172 18.46 14.82 11.78
C THR A 172 19.17 13.72 12.55
N LEU A 173 18.44 12.79 13.18
CA LEU A 173 19.06 11.63 13.86
C LEU A 173 19.88 10.79 12.89
N TRP A 174 19.31 10.44 11.74
CA TRP A 174 19.97 9.63 10.73
C TRP A 174 21.17 10.33 10.09
N GLY A 175 21.06 11.62 9.80
CA GLY A 175 22.13 12.44 9.21
C GLY A 175 23.32 12.59 10.15
N MET A 176 23.06 12.82 11.45
CA MET A 176 24.10 12.87 12.47
C MET A 176 24.85 11.52 12.54
N GLY A 177 24.11 10.41 12.64
CA GLY A 177 24.70 9.06 12.69
C GLY A 177 25.49 8.73 11.43
N ALA A 178 24.99 9.08 10.24
CA ALA A 178 25.68 8.87 8.97
C ALA A 178 27.01 9.63 8.90
N LEU A 179 27.05 10.88 9.35
CA LEU A 179 28.28 11.65 9.39
C LEU A 179 29.29 11.12 10.42
N GLU A 180 28.84 10.65 11.58
CA GLU A 180 29.68 9.93 12.56
C GLU A 180 30.29 8.66 11.95
N ASP A 181 29.51 7.91 11.16
CA ASP A 181 29.97 6.71 10.47
C ASP A 181 30.98 7.02 9.35
N LEU A 182 30.95 8.23 8.80
CA LEU A 182 31.98 8.79 7.92
C LEU A 182 33.19 9.33 8.70
N GLY A 183 33.24 9.18 10.02
CA GLY A 183 34.33 9.67 10.87
C GLY A 183 34.39 11.18 11.00
N GLN A 184 33.28 11.90 10.74
CA GLN A 184 33.20 13.32 11.04
C GLN A 184 32.81 13.52 12.50
N GLN A 185 33.48 14.44 13.20
CA GLN A 185 32.98 14.94 14.47
C GLN A 185 31.83 15.89 14.18
N VAL A 186 30.63 15.50 14.61
CA VAL A 186 29.43 16.30 14.40
C VAL A 186 28.82 16.62 15.75
N HIS A 187 28.80 17.90 16.07
CA HIS A 187 28.06 18.42 17.21
C HIS A 187 26.83 19.15 16.71
N LEU A 188 25.72 18.97 17.42
CA LEU A 188 24.52 19.75 17.19
C LEU A 188 24.76 21.14 17.81
N PRO A 189 24.68 22.23 17.03
CA PRO A 189 24.81 23.59 17.56
C PRO A 189 23.74 23.91 18.60
N ALA A 190 23.97 24.96 19.41
CA ALA A 190 23.00 25.43 20.40
C ALA A 190 21.63 25.71 19.77
N ASP A 191 21.60 26.33 18.58
CA ASP A 191 20.37 26.60 17.84
C ASP A 191 19.66 25.33 17.39
N GLY A 192 20.41 24.27 17.02
CA GLY A 192 19.84 22.96 16.72
C GLY A 192 19.24 22.29 17.96
N ILE A 193 19.88 22.40 19.12
CA ILE A 193 19.33 21.89 20.39
C ILE A 193 18.05 22.64 20.76
N ALA A 194 18.04 23.97 20.61
CA ALA A 194 16.86 24.81 20.84
C ALA A 194 15.73 24.48 19.86
N TRP A 195 16.06 24.22 18.59
CA TRP A 195 15.13 23.75 17.58
C TRP A 195 14.48 22.43 18.00
N ILE A 196 15.25 21.40 18.37
CA ILE A 196 14.71 20.10 18.80
C ILE A 196 13.79 20.25 20.01
N ARG A 197 14.17 21.06 21.00
CA ARG A 197 13.33 21.34 22.18
C ARG A 197 12.02 22.02 21.83
N SER A 198 12.01 22.82 20.77
CA SER A 198 10.81 23.51 20.29
C SER A 198 9.83 22.56 19.58
N CYS A 199 10.29 21.40 19.13
CA CYS A 199 9.42 20.32 18.63
C CYS A 199 8.62 19.63 19.74
N GLN A 200 8.91 19.86 21.02
CA GLN A 200 8.13 19.29 22.11
C GLN A 200 6.81 20.06 22.29
N LEU A 201 5.67 19.36 22.31
CA LEU A 201 4.36 19.94 22.60
C LEU A 201 4.11 20.01 24.12
N GLU A 202 3.03 20.69 24.53
CA GLU A 202 2.62 20.81 25.95
C GLU A 202 2.20 19.46 26.56
N THR A 203 1.71 18.55 25.71
CA THR A 203 1.42 17.15 26.05
C THR A 203 2.66 16.37 26.48
N GLY A 204 3.85 16.81 26.05
CA GLY A 204 5.14 16.17 26.32
C GLY A 204 5.71 15.37 25.15
N GLY A 205 4.87 14.97 24.18
CA GLY A 205 5.30 14.34 22.93
C GLY A 205 5.99 15.30 21.98
N PHE A 206 6.66 14.76 20.96
CA PHE A 206 7.36 15.54 19.94
C PHE A 206 6.70 15.44 18.57
N ILE A 207 6.74 16.54 17.82
CA ILE A 207 6.42 16.64 16.39
C ILE A 207 7.71 16.67 15.55
N TRP A 208 7.58 16.64 14.22
CA TRP A 208 8.72 16.48 13.33
C TRP A 208 9.58 17.74 13.09
N CYS A 209 9.00 18.94 13.25
CA CYS A 209 9.68 20.24 13.29
C CYS A 209 8.90 21.23 14.19
N PRO A 210 9.42 22.40 14.57
CA PRO A 210 8.76 23.32 15.51
C PRO A 210 7.50 24.00 14.99
N PHE A 211 7.46 24.35 13.70
CA PHE A 211 6.37 25.10 13.08
C PHE A 211 5.89 24.44 11.78
N PRO A 212 5.41 23.19 11.83
CA PRO A 212 5.03 22.47 10.63
C PRO A 212 3.78 23.10 10.00
N ALA A 213 3.81 23.27 8.69
CA ALA A 213 2.61 23.58 7.91
C ALA A 213 1.68 22.35 7.75
N LEU A 214 2.24 21.14 7.86
CA LEU A 214 1.57 19.85 7.62
C LEU A 214 1.92 18.85 8.71
N GLY A 215 0.99 17.96 9.06
CA GLY A 215 1.31 16.81 9.92
C GLY A 215 1.79 17.20 11.32
N ARG A 216 1.13 18.18 11.97
CA ARG A 216 1.41 18.58 13.36
C ARG A 216 0.91 17.53 14.36
N CYS A 217 1.42 16.32 14.26
CA CYS A 217 1.02 15.16 15.04
C CYS A 217 2.19 14.65 15.88
N GLU A 218 1.96 14.52 17.19
CA GLU A 218 2.94 13.90 18.07
C GLU A 218 3.02 12.40 17.80
N ASN A 219 4.24 11.87 17.73
CA ASN A 219 4.48 10.46 17.41
C ASN A 219 5.67 9.90 18.21
N MET A 220 5.63 8.61 18.50
CA MET A 220 6.68 7.90 19.22
C MET A 220 8.01 7.94 18.47
N ILE A 221 8.02 7.87 17.14
CA ILE A 221 9.27 7.96 16.36
C ILE A 221 9.93 9.34 16.49
N TYR A 222 9.15 10.42 16.46
CA TYR A 222 9.65 11.78 16.66
C TYR A 222 10.16 11.99 18.08
N THR A 223 9.44 11.45 19.07
CA THR A 223 9.82 11.50 20.49
C THR A 223 11.12 10.75 20.74
N TRP A 224 11.24 9.53 20.20
CA TRP A 224 12.47 8.74 20.27
C TRP A 224 13.66 9.44 19.59
N ALA A 225 13.43 10.00 18.39
CA ALA A 225 14.48 10.72 17.66
C ALA A 225 14.95 11.96 18.42
N ALA A 226 14.03 12.75 18.98
CA ALA A 226 14.32 13.93 19.79
C ALA A 226 15.14 13.59 21.02
N VAL A 227 14.70 12.60 21.79
CA VAL A 227 15.35 12.15 23.03
C VAL A 227 16.76 11.63 22.72
N SER A 228 16.92 10.87 21.64
CA SER A 228 18.22 10.36 21.19
C SER A 228 19.18 11.49 20.82
N LEU A 229 18.75 12.45 20.00
CA LEU A 229 19.55 13.60 19.59
C LEU A 229 19.94 14.48 20.78
N LEU A 230 18.99 14.76 21.68
CA LEU A 230 19.26 15.57 22.88
C LEU A 230 20.27 14.86 23.79
N SER A 231 20.13 13.55 23.99
CA SER A 231 21.11 12.78 24.77
C SER A 231 22.50 12.78 24.14
N GLN A 232 22.62 12.62 22.81
CA GLN A 232 23.91 12.72 22.10
C GLN A 232 24.55 14.11 22.28
N ALA A 233 23.72 15.15 22.35
CA ALA A 233 24.16 16.52 22.63
C ALA A 233 24.35 16.84 24.13
N ASN A 234 24.33 15.83 25.02
CA ASN A 234 24.38 15.99 26.49
C ASN A 234 23.32 16.99 27.02
N SER A 235 22.14 16.97 26.41
CA SER A 235 21.02 17.85 26.68
C SER A 235 19.79 17.03 27.10
N LYS A 236 18.69 17.72 27.40
CA LYS A 236 17.42 17.14 27.85
C LYS A 236 16.22 17.78 27.13
N PRO A 237 15.07 17.08 27.06
CA PRO A 237 13.80 17.68 26.65
C PRO A 237 13.49 18.99 27.39
N ARG A 238 12.61 19.82 26.82
CA ARG A 238 12.14 21.05 27.48
C ARG A 238 11.38 20.72 28.77
N ASP A 239 10.53 19.70 28.73
CA ASP A 239 9.87 19.07 29.88
C ASP A 239 10.17 17.56 29.86
N THR A 240 11.21 17.14 30.59
CA THR A 240 11.59 15.73 30.70
C THR A 240 10.47 14.88 31.31
N ASP A 241 9.83 15.37 32.36
CA ASP A 241 8.77 14.62 33.04
C ASP A 241 7.54 14.53 32.16
N GLY A 242 7.22 15.58 31.40
CA GLY A 242 6.19 15.57 30.36
C GLY A 242 6.43 14.53 29.29
N CYS A 243 7.66 14.45 28.79
CA CYS A 243 8.04 13.42 27.83
C CYS A 243 7.84 12.01 28.40
N ILE A 244 8.32 11.75 29.62
CA ILE A 244 8.16 10.45 30.29
C ILE A 244 6.67 10.13 30.51
N ARG A 245 5.86 11.11 30.94
CA ARG A 245 4.41 10.95 31.10
C ARG A 245 3.76 10.57 29.77
N TRP A 246 4.04 11.33 28.71
CA TRP A 246 3.46 11.11 27.40
C TRP A 246 3.79 9.72 26.82
N ILE A 247 5.04 9.28 26.93
CA ILE A 247 5.45 7.93 26.48
C ILE A 247 4.67 6.86 27.24
N ASN A 248 4.57 6.98 28.57
CA ASN A 248 3.83 6.03 29.40
C ASN A 248 2.32 6.06 29.16
N GLU A 249 1.76 7.18 28.71
CA GLU A 249 0.37 7.27 28.27
C GLU A 249 0.12 6.52 26.96
N GLN A 250 1.15 6.09 26.22
CA GLN A 250 1.01 5.21 25.06
C GLN A 250 1.09 3.72 25.40
N PHE A 251 1.47 3.37 26.64
CA PHE A 251 1.48 1.99 27.10
C PHE A 251 0.04 1.46 27.21
N THR A 252 -0.22 0.27 26.66
CA THR A 252 -1.56 -0.29 26.54
C THR A 252 -1.78 -1.48 27.45
N ASP A 253 -3.04 -1.88 27.57
CA ASP A 253 -3.39 -3.08 28.32
C ASP A 253 -2.93 -4.40 27.66
N GLU A 254 -2.48 -4.32 26.43
CA GLU A 254 -1.93 -5.45 25.70
C GLU A 254 -0.45 -5.71 26.01
N GLY A 255 0.24 -4.77 26.67
CA GLY A 255 1.67 -4.83 26.96
C GLY A 255 2.57 -4.17 25.93
N GLY A 256 2.01 -3.53 24.90
CA GLY A 256 2.77 -2.78 23.91
C GLY A 256 2.58 -1.27 24.05
N PHE A 257 3.35 -0.49 23.28
CA PHE A 257 3.14 0.94 23.13
C PHE A 257 2.51 1.26 21.77
N ARG A 258 1.65 2.27 21.75
CA ARG A 258 1.15 2.90 20.51
C ARG A 258 2.15 3.93 20.00
N SER A 259 2.14 4.20 18.69
CA SER A 259 2.90 5.32 18.11
C SER A 259 2.24 6.67 18.40
N SER A 260 0.91 6.69 18.49
CA SER A 260 0.08 7.85 18.83
C SER A 260 -1.17 7.40 19.61
N PRO A 261 -1.94 8.31 20.24
CA PRO A 261 -3.11 7.94 21.04
C PRO A 261 -4.17 7.10 20.31
N LEU A 262 -4.29 7.23 18.99
CA LEU A 262 -5.29 6.54 18.16
C LEU A 262 -4.75 5.30 17.44
N ALA A 263 -3.44 5.04 17.48
CA ALA A 263 -2.83 3.89 16.81
C ALA A 263 -3.04 2.60 17.59
N ASN A 264 -2.89 1.45 16.92
CA ASN A 264 -2.79 0.17 17.60
C ASN A 264 -1.39 0.00 18.23
N PRO A 265 -1.26 -0.69 19.37
CA PRO A 265 0.06 -1.03 19.89
C PRO A 265 0.80 -1.92 18.90
N ASN A 266 2.09 -1.64 18.66
CA ASN A 266 2.91 -2.42 17.74
C ASN A 266 4.36 -2.53 18.22
N LEU A 267 5.13 -3.44 17.63
CA LEU A 267 6.51 -3.72 18.05
C LEU A 267 7.43 -2.52 17.84
N THR A 268 7.34 -1.81 16.71
CA THR A 268 8.20 -0.67 16.39
C THR A 268 8.03 0.47 17.40
N ALA A 269 6.80 0.85 17.70
CA ALA A 269 6.50 1.85 18.72
C ALA A 269 6.91 1.37 20.13
N THR A 270 6.76 0.08 20.43
CA THR A 270 7.23 -0.52 21.70
C THR A 270 8.75 -0.41 21.84
N TYR A 271 9.51 -0.71 20.80
CA TYR A 271 10.96 -0.57 20.79
C TYR A 271 11.38 0.89 21.00
N TYR A 272 10.82 1.83 20.23
CA TYR A 272 11.14 3.25 20.35
C TYR A 272 10.79 3.82 21.73
N ALA A 273 9.64 3.44 22.30
CA ALA A 273 9.24 3.86 23.64
C ALA A 273 10.21 3.35 24.72
N LEU A 274 10.57 2.06 24.65
CA LEU A 274 11.53 1.46 25.58
C LEU A 274 12.90 2.12 25.49
N ASP A 275 13.38 2.40 24.28
CA ASP A 275 14.68 3.02 24.08
C ASP A 275 14.70 4.47 24.57
N ALA A 276 13.63 5.23 24.29
CA ALA A 276 13.47 6.59 24.80
C ALA A 276 13.41 6.62 26.34
N LEU A 277 12.63 5.74 26.97
CA LEU A 277 12.56 5.63 28.43
C LEU A 277 13.92 5.27 29.04
N ARG A 278 14.66 4.34 28.41
CA ARG A 278 16.02 3.96 28.83
C ARG A 278 16.96 5.16 28.79
N ILE A 279 16.94 5.95 27.71
CA ILE A 279 17.76 7.15 27.56
C ILE A 279 17.40 8.21 28.62
N LEU A 280 16.11 8.36 28.92
CA LEU A 280 15.62 9.28 29.95
C LEU A 280 15.85 8.80 31.39
N GLY A 281 16.38 7.58 31.59
CA GLY A 281 16.55 6.98 32.92
C GLY A 281 15.24 6.60 33.60
N ALA A 282 14.19 6.38 32.82
CA ALA A 282 12.85 6.03 33.27
C ALA A 282 12.52 4.56 32.99
N SER A 283 11.33 4.11 33.39
CA SER A 283 10.82 2.76 33.11
C SER A 283 9.35 2.82 32.68
N ALA A 284 8.93 1.80 31.93
CA ALA A 284 7.53 1.67 31.55
C ALA A 284 6.66 1.50 32.80
N SER A 285 5.60 2.29 32.91
CA SER A 285 4.65 2.22 34.00
C SER A 285 3.24 2.50 33.48
N LYS A 286 2.30 1.62 33.83
CA LYS A 286 0.89 1.87 33.55
C LYS A 286 0.38 2.94 34.53
N ARG A 287 -0.02 4.10 34.02
CA ARG A 287 -0.80 5.07 34.82
C ARG A 287 -2.29 4.73 34.75
N ILE A 288 -2.97 4.83 35.89
CA ILE A 288 -4.41 4.53 36.09
C ILE A 288 -5.30 5.67 35.52
N ARG A 289 -4.86 6.38 34.47
CA ARG A 289 -5.80 7.26 33.78
C ARG A 289 -6.64 6.35 32.89
N PRO A 290 -7.99 6.31 33.04
CA PRO A 290 -8.82 5.55 32.12
C PRO A 290 -8.60 6.14 30.73
N GLN A 291 -7.76 5.48 29.94
CA GLN A 291 -7.66 5.77 28.52
C GLN A 291 -9.05 5.51 27.96
N SER A 292 -9.56 6.44 27.16
CA SER A 292 -10.68 6.11 26.27
C SER A 292 -10.13 5.08 25.28
N ALA A 293 -10.17 3.81 25.65
CA ALA A 293 -10.10 2.73 24.67
C ALA A 293 -11.07 3.12 23.56
N ARG A 294 -10.63 3.01 22.30
CA ARG A 294 -11.54 3.13 21.17
C ARG A 294 -12.75 2.26 21.53
N ARG A 295 -13.92 2.88 21.73
CA ARG A 295 -15.13 2.13 22.05
C ARG A 295 -15.31 1.16 20.89
N SER A 296 -15.09 -0.12 21.13
CA SER A 296 -15.48 -1.15 20.17
C SER A 296 -17.00 -1.07 20.11
N SER A 297 -17.50 -0.32 19.13
CA SER A 297 -18.90 -0.40 18.78
C SER A 297 -19.09 -1.77 18.15
N SER A 298 -19.97 -2.57 18.73
CA SER A 298 -20.44 -3.78 18.05
C SER A 298 -20.88 -3.40 16.64
N LEU A 299 -20.34 -4.11 15.64
CA LEU A 299 -20.75 -3.92 14.25
C LEU A 299 -22.26 -4.18 14.14
N PRO A 300 -23.02 -3.36 13.39
CA PRO A 300 -24.43 -3.63 13.14
C PRO A 300 -24.61 -5.03 12.54
N SER A 301 -25.58 -5.78 13.06
CA SER A 301 -25.86 -7.15 12.58
C SER A 301 -26.48 -7.18 11.18
N THR A 302 -26.92 -6.04 10.66
CA THR A 302 -27.49 -5.87 9.32
C THR A 302 -26.44 -5.79 8.22
N LEU A 303 -25.17 -5.62 8.57
CA LEU A 303 -24.09 -5.53 7.60
C LEU A 303 -23.91 -6.85 6.83
N LYS A 304 -23.54 -6.71 5.57
CA LYS A 304 -23.12 -7.78 4.65
C LYS A 304 -21.72 -7.47 4.14
N VAL A 305 -21.08 -8.48 3.57
CA VAL A 305 -19.78 -8.33 2.93
C VAL A 305 -20.00 -8.08 1.44
N TYR A 306 -19.40 -7.01 0.94
CA TYR A 306 -19.39 -6.67 -0.48
C TYR A 306 -17.95 -6.53 -0.98
N SER A 307 -17.78 -6.61 -2.29
CA SER A 307 -16.48 -6.59 -2.95
C SER A 307 -16.35 -5.38 -3.88
N ALA A 308 -15.16 -4.81 -3.94
CA ALA A 308 -14.80 -3.73 -4.83
C ALA A 308 -13.48 -4.04 -5.55
N GLN A 309 -13.42 -3.70 -6.83
CA GLN A 309 -12.18 -3.62 -7.58
C GLN A 309 -11.84 -2.16 -7.82
N ILE A 310 -10.69 -1.75 -7.29
CA ILE A 310 -10.24 -0.37 -7.32
C ILE A 310 -9.19 -0.21 -8.42
N GLU A 311 -9.37 0.77 -9.30
CA GLU A 311 -8.56 0.98 -10.51
C GLU A 311 -8.54 -0.24 -11.45
N ALA A 312 -9.68 -0.92 -11.51
CA ALA A 312 -9.95 -1.99 -12.46
C ALA A 312 -9.99 -1.44 -13.90
N PRO A 313 -9.87 -2.30 -14.93
CA PRO A 313 -9.82 -1.82 -16.32
C PRO A 313 -10.95 -0.86 -16.69
N GLY A 314 -10.59 0.27 -17.28
CA GLY A 314 -11.50 1.32 -17.74
C GLY A 314 -11.53 1.53 -19.26
N ASN A 315 -10.95 0.59 -20.01
CA ASN A 315 -10.84 0.61 -21.47
C ASN A 315 -11.33 -0.72 -22.06
N GLY A 316 -11.57 -0.70 -23.38
CA GLY A 316 -12.04 -1.87 -24.13
C GLY A 316 -13.52 -2.14 -23.91
N SER A 317 -13.94 -3.38 -24.01
CA SER A 317 -15.35 -3.79 -23.94
C SER A 317 -16.01 -3.53 -22.56
N PRO A 318 -17.00 -2.62 -22.46
CA PRO A 318 -17.82 -2.47 -21.26
C PRO A 318 -18.67 -3.72 -21.00
N SER A 319 -19.11 -4.40 -22.07
CA SER A 319 -19.89 -5.63 -21.98
C SER A 319 -19.12 -6.73 -21.24
N GLU A 320 -17.84 -6.90 -21.55
CA GLU A 320 -16.98 -7.86 -20.87
C GLU A 320 -16.67 -7.45 -19.44
N ALA A 321 -16.43 -6.16 -19.17
CA ALA A 321 -16.27 -5.67 -17.80
C ALA A 321 -17.48 -6.00 -16.92
N VAL A 322 -18.70 -5.77 -17.42
CA VAL A 322 -19.95 -6.11 -16.73
C VAL A 322 -20.07 -7.61 -16.50
N ARG A 323 -19.73 -8.43 -17.50
CA ARG A 323 -19.78 -9.89 -17.37
C ARG A 323 -18.75 -10.42 -16.39
N LEU A 324 -17.54 -9.88 -16.39
CA LEU A 324 -16.49 -10.20 -15.42
C LEU A 324 -16.90 -9.83 -14.01
N ALA A 325 -17.43 -8.61 -13.84
CA ALA A 325 -17.92 -8.18 -12.54
C ALA A 325 -19.04 -9.10 -12.03
N GLN A 326 -19.97 -9.49 -12.89
CA GLN A 326 -21.03 -10.43 -12.54
C GLN A 326 -20.51 -11.85 -12.24
N SER A 327 -19.56 -12.37 -13.02
CA SER A 327 -19.03 -13.72 -12.82
C SER A 327 -18.12 -13.85 -11.60
N LEU A 328 -17.46 -12.77 -11.23
CA LEU A 328 -16.52 -12.73 -10.10
C LEU A 328 -17.16 -12.16 -8.81
N ASP A 329 -18.48 -11.94 -8.83
CA ASP A 329 -19.24 -11.34 -7.74
C ASP A 329 -18.62 -10.03 -7.25
N ILE A 330 -18.34 -9.11 -8.18
CA ILE A 330 -17.81 -7.76 -7.94
C ILE A 330 -18.98 -6.79 -7.88
N HIS A 331 -19.10 -6.08 -6.75
CA HIS A 331 -20.22 -5.18 -6.51
C HIS A 331 -19.91 -3.72 -6.91
N LEU A 332 -18.64 -3.33 -6.80
CA LEU A 332 -18.16 -2.00 -7.18
C LEU A 332 -16.93 -2.12 -8.08
N TRP A 333 -16.96 -1.43 -9.22
CA TRP A 333 -15.87 -1.36 -10.18
C TRP A 333 -15.45 0.10 -10.38
N THR A 334 -14.31 0.50 -9.82
CA THR A 334 -13.74 1.82 -10.13
C THR A 334 -12.83 1.68 -11.35
N ALA A 335 -13.28 2.26 -12.46
CA ALA A 335 -12.69 2.09 -13.77
C ALA A 335 -11.53 3.05 -13.96
N LYS A 336 -10.35 2.52 -14.25
CA LYS A 336 -9.12 3.29 -14.31
C LYS A 336 -9.04 4.20 -15.51
N ASN A 337 -8.96 5.51 -15.25
CA ASN A 337 -8.81 6.55 -16.27
C ASN A 337 -9.83 6.40 -17.41
N ALA A 338 -11.03 5.91 -17.08
CA ALA A 338 -12.07 5.62 -18.05
C ALA A 338 -12.76 6.90 -18.51
N SER A 339 -13.16 6.93 -19.79
CA SER A 339 -14.03 8.01 -20.27
C SER A 339 -15.40 7.97 -19.58
N HIS A 340 -16.04 9.13 -19.44
CA HIS A 340 -17.41 9.21 -18.91
C HIS A 340 -18.38 8.37 -19.74
N GLN A 341 -18.19 8.33 -21.06
CA GLN A 341 -19.02 7.52 -21.96
C GLN A 341 -18.83 6.01 -21.69
N TRP A 342 -17.62 5.57 -21.37
CA TRP A 342 -17.34 4.16 -21.06
C TRP A 342 -18.04 3.74 -19.77
N ILE A 343 -17.90 4.53 -18.70
CA ILE A 343 -18.55 4.26 -17.39
C ILE A 343 -20.08 4.25 -17.55
N ALA A 344 -20.63 5.23 -18.27
CA ALA A 344 -22.07 5.30 -18.53
C ALA A 344 -22.58 4.07 -19.32
N GLU A 345 -21.81 3.61 -20.30
CA GLU A 345 -22.19 2.43 -21.10
C GLU A 345 -22.10 1.14 -20.28
N ALA A 346 -21.04 0.95 -19.47
CA ALA A 346 -20.93 -0.17 -18.55
C ALA A 346 -22.12 -0.21 -17.57
N GLN A 347 -22.45 0.94 -16.97
CA GLN A 347 -23.59 1.05 -16.05
C GLN A 347 -24.92 0.77 -16.75
N ARG A 348 -25.10 1.25 -17.99
CA ARG A 348 -26.30 0.99 -18.79
C ARG A 348 -26.46 -0.52 -19.05
N ILE A 349 -25.39 -1.21 -19.44
CA ILE A 349 -25.40 -2.66 -19.69
C ILE A 349 -25.70 -3.43 -18.41
N ALA A 350 -25.06 -3.09 -17.29
CA ALA A 350 -25.35 -3.70 -15.98
C ALA A 350 -26.84 -3.54 -15.60
N SER A 351 -27.38 -2.32 -15.76
CA SER A 351 -28.78 -2.00 -15.46
C SER A 351 -29.76 -2.76 -16.35
N MET A 352 -29.45 -2.86 -17.65
CA MET A 352 -30.26 -3.59 -18.63
C MET A 352 -30.37 -5.09 -18.29
N HIS A 353 -29.32 -5.67 -17.72
CA HIS A 353 -29.31 -7.05 -17.26
C HIS A 353 -29.77 -7.24 -15.81
N GLY A 354 -30.08 -6.15 -15.08
CA GLY A 354 -30.49 -6.22 -13.68
C GLY A 354 -29.38 -6.63 -12.72
N PHE A 355 -28.11 -6.43 -13.09
CA PHE A 355 -26.98 -6.74 -12.22
C PHE A 355 -26.75 -5.62 -11.19
N SER A 356 -26.51 -5.99 -9.95
CA SER A 356 -26.28 -5.07 -8.82
C SER A 356 -24.84 -4.55 -8.75
N ILE A 357 -24.30 -4.13 -9.90
CA ILE A 357 -22.91 -3.69 -10.05
C ILE A 357 -22.93 -2.18 -10.27
N GLN A 358 -22.09 -1.47 -9.51
CA GLN A 358 -21.87 -0.05 -9.72
C GLN A 358 -20.53 0.21 -10.40
N PHE A 359 -20.56 0.97 -11.50
CA PHE A 359 -19.36 1.48 -12.16
C PHE A 359 -19.08 2.92 -11.70
N ALA A 360 -17.82 3.18 -11.39
CA ALA A 360 -17.33 4.42 -10.79
C ALA A 360 -16.00 4.82 -11.42
N ARG A 361 -15.50 6.02 -11.11
CA ARG A 361 -14.17 6.50 -11.53
C ARG A 361 -13.10 6.00 -10.56
N GLY A 362 -11.96 5.56 -11.08
CA GLY A 362 -10.78 5.18 -10.33
C GLY A 362 -9.54 5.74 -10.99
N ASP A 363 -9.36 7.06 -10.97
CA ASP A 363 -8.38 7.70 -11.84
C ASP A 363 -6.99 7.75 -11.17
N GLU A 364 -5.96 7.47 -11.97
CA GLU A 364 -4.57 7.75 -11.65
C GLU A 364 -4.16 8.98 -12.45
N GLU A 365 -3.93 10.10 -11.76
CA GLU A 365 -3.73 11.41 -12.37
C GLU A 365 -2.29 11.60 -12.89
N TYR A 366 -1.89 10.78 -13.87
CA TYR A 366 -0.54 10.78 -14.44
C TYR A 366 0.03 12.17 -14.75
N GLY A 367 1.26 12.37 -14.28
CA GLY A 367 2.04 13.57 -14.58
C GLY A 367 1.71 14.76 -13.69
N THR A 368 0.80 14.63 -12.72
CA THR A 368 0.75 15.58 -11.61
C THR A 368 1.97 15.38 -10.72
N TYR A 369 2.55 16.49 -10.28
CA TYR A 369 3.58 16.48 -9.24
C TYR A 369 3.15 17.40 -8.13
N THR A 370 3.26 16.93 -6.90
CA THR A 370 3.08 17.76 -5.71
C THR A 370 4.41 17.95 -5.00
N SER A 371 4.61 19.14 -4.44
CA SER A 371 5.84 19.51 -3.74
C SER A 371 5.56 19.76 -2.27
N VAL A 372 6.43 19.23 -1.43
CA VAL A 372 6.44 19.49 0.01
C VAL A 372 7.80 20.04 0.39
N SER A 373 7.81 21.25 0.94
CA SER A 373 9.04 21.94 1.33
C SER A 373 9.88 21.08 2.27
N GLY A 374 11.15 20.86 1.91
CA GLY A 374 12.07 20.00 2.67
C GLY A 374 12.07 18.52 2.28
N PHE A 375 11.04 18.04 1.58
CA PHE A 375 10.87 16.62 1.25
C PHE A 375 11.11 16.31 -0.22
N GLY A 376 10.73 17.19 -1.14
CA GLY A 376 10.90 16.99 -2.58
C GLY A 376 9.61 17.21 -3.36
N THR A 377 9.61 16.71 -4.59
CA THR A 377 8.52 16.88 -5.56
C THR A 377 8.16 15.53 -6.17
N TYR A 378 7.01 14.99 -5.77
CA TYR A 378 6.60 13.60 -6.03
C TYR A 378 5.36 13.48 -6.91
N SER A 379 5.32 12.44 -7.73
CA SER A 379 4.12 11.93 -8.42
C SER A 379 3.51 10.74 -7.66
N HIS A 380 2.43 10.14 -8.17
CA HIS A 380 1.79 8.93 -7.59
C HIS A 380 1.31 9.16 -6.15
N LEU A 381 0.92 10.41 -5.86
CA LEU A 381 0.30 10.82 -4.61
C LEU A 381 -1.19 11.13 -4.81
N ASP A 382 -1.71 10.90 -6.01
CA ASP A 382 -2.93 11.54 -6.50
C ASP A 382 -3.97 10.58 -7.10
N ASP A 383 -3.92 9.31 -6.73
CA ASP A 383 -4.95 8.34 -7.06
C ASP A 383 -6.27 8.69 -6.38
N LEU A 384 -7.37 8.50 -7.09
CA LEU A 384 -8.69 8.85 -6.59
C LEU A 384 -9.74 7.83 -6.99
N VAL A 385 -10.78 7.76 -6.16
CA VAL A 385 -12.02 7.05 -6.49
C VAL A 385 -13.20 8.00 -6.32
N ALA A 386 -14.15 7.97 -7.26
CA ALA A 386 -15.30 8.86 -7.25
C ALA A 386 -16.53 8.26 -7.97
N PRO A 387 -17.75 8.74 -7.71
CA PRO A 387 -18.92 8.40 -8.51
C PRO A 387 -18.67 8.60 -10.02
N GLY A 388 -19.34 7.80 -10.86
CA GLY A 388 -19.21 7.89 -12.32
C GLY A 388 -19.52 9.28 -12.90
N ASP A 389 -20.43 10.02 -12.27
CA ASP A 389 -20.88 11.36 -12.68
C ASP A 389 -20.16 12.52 -11.96
N ALA A 390 -19.12 12.22 -11.17
CA ALA A 390 -18.36 13.23 -10.44
C ALA A 390 -17.61 14.18 -11.38
N ARG A 391 -17.66 15.48 -11.07
CA ARG A 391 -17.05 16.55 -11.89
C ARG A 391 -15.57 16.73 -11.54
N LEU A 392 -15.17 16.43 -10.30
CA LEU A 392 -13.81 16.44 -9.74
C LEU A 392 -13.05 17.78 -9.79
N GLY A 393 -13.65 18.83 -10.35
CA GLY A 393 -12.95 20.10 -10.59
C GLY A 393 -11.92 20.01 -11.72
N PRO A 394 -11.18 21.10 -11.99
CA PRO A 394 -10.18 21.13 -13.04
C PRO A 394 -9.06 20.12 -12.75
N TYR A 395 -8.52 19.54 -13.82
CA TYR A 395 -7.35 18.68 -13.75
C TYR A 395 -6.13 19.52 -13.35
N PRO A 396 -5.23 19.02 -12.48
CA PRO A 396 -4.00 19.72 -12.12
C PRO A 396 -3.11 20.04 -13.34
N PRO A 397 -2.25 21.08 -13.29
CA PRO A 397 -1.25 21.31 -14.34
C PRO A 397 -0.32 20.09 -14.49
N GLN A 398 -0.12 19.61 -15.72
CA GLN A 398 0.74 18.44 -15.98
C GLN A 398 2.24 18.79 -16.10
N LYS A 399 3.09 17.87 -15.62
CA LYS A 399 4.54 17.62 -15.80
C LYS A 399 5.53 18.75 -15.48
N ASP A 400 5.23 20.00 -15.85
CA ASP A 400 6.21 21.09 -15.78
C ASP A 400 6.04 22.00 -14.56
N VAL A 401 4.83 22.06 -13.96
CA VAL A 401 4.53 22.95 -12.83
C VAL A 401 4.08 22.13 -11.62
N PRO A 402 5.01 21.75 -10.72
CA PRO A 402 4.64 21.10 -9.47
C PRO A 402 3.75 22.00 -8.62
N LEU A 403 2.69 21.46 -8.05
CA LEU A 403 1.83 22.18 -7.12
C LEU A 403 2.35 22.04 -5.69
N PRO A 404 2.38 23.10 -4.87
CA PRO A 404 2.52 22.93 -3.43
C PRO A 404 1.43 22.02 -2.88
N TRP A 405 1.78 21.07 -2.01
CA TRP A 405 0.80 20.11 -1.45
C TRP A 405 -0.42 20.79 -0.82
N THR A 406 -0.21 21.90 -0.09
CA THR A 406 -1.31 22.67 0.49
C THR A 406 -2.28 23.21 -0.56
N GLU A 407 -1.76 23.65 -1.71
CA GLU A 407 -2.60 24.12 -2.81
C GLU A 407 -3.37 22.96 -3.44
N PHE A 408 -2.69 21.83 -3.70
CA PHE A 408 -3.32 20.62 -4.21
C PHE A 408 -4.43 20.10 -3.27
N ARG A 409 -4.18 20.09 -1.95
CA ARG A 409 -5.14 19.72 -0.92
C ARG A 409 -6.35 20.65 -0.91
N ASP A 410 -6.10 21.96 -0.84
CA ASP A 410 -7.15 22.96 -0.65
C ASP A 410 -7.97 23.22 -1.93
N THR A 411 -7.52 22.71 -3.08
CA THR A 411 -8.21 22.78 -4.37
C THR A 411 -8.68 21.41 -4.86
N ARG A 412 -7.77 20.56 -5.36
CA ARG A 412 -8.08 19.29 -6.02
C ARG A 412 -8.68 18.27 -5.06
N ILE A 413 -8.02 17.98 -3.94
CA ILE A 413 -8.53 17.00 -2.96
C ILE A 413 -9.87 17.46 -2.39
N LYS A 414 -10.01 18.75 -2.08
CA LYS A 414 -11.26 19.34 -1.63
C LYS A 414 -12.39 19.14 -2.65
N ALA A 415 -12.17 19.44 -3.93
CA ALA A 415 -13.17 19.26 -4.98
C ALA A 415 -13.59 17.80 -5.14
N ILE A 416 -12.63 16.86 -5.10
CA ILE A 416 -12.89 15.42 -5.13
C ILE A 416 -13.81 15.03 -3.97
N ARG A 417 -13.53 15.51 -2.76
CA ARG A 417 -14.34 15.20 -1.57
C ARG A 417 -15.74 15.80 -1.61
N GLU A 418 -15.87 17.04 -2.09
CA GLU A 418 -17.17 17.71 -2.27
C GLU A 418 -18.07 16.94 -3.26
N ASP A 419 -17.47 16.33 -4.28
CA ASP A 419 -18.13 15.42 -5.23
C ASP A 419 -18.21 13.96 -4.75
N LYS A 420 -18.08 13.73 -3.44
CA LYS A 420 -18.17 12.40 -2.80
C LYS A 420 -17.12 11.39 -3.29
N GLY A 421 -15.96 11.85 -3.73
CA GLY A 421 -14.78 11.04 -3.98
C GLY A 421 -13.87 10.91 -2.76
N ARG A 422 -12.82 10.10 -2.88
CA ARG A 422 -11.74 9.94 -1.90
C ARG A 422 -10.40 9.84 -2.63
N MET A 423 -9.37 10.47 -2.08
CA MET A 423 -7.99 10.17 -2.47
C MET A 423 -7.57 8.84 -1.88
N VAL A 424 -6.78 8.10 -2.64
CA VAL A 424 -6.11 6.88 -2.24
C VAL A 424 -4.62 7.16 -2.22
N TRP A 425 -3.97 6.81 -1.12
CA TRP A 425 -2.52 6.82 -1.06
C TRP A 425 -1.99 5.60 -1.82
N GLN A 426 -1.31 5.82 -2.95
CA GLN A 426 -0.76 4.73 -3.77
C GLN A 426 0.58 4.24 -3.23
N PHE A 427 1.63 5.05 -3.41
CA PHE A 427 3.01 4.62 -3.19
C PHE A 427 3.93 5.82 -2.91
N ASN A 428 4.70 5.77 -1.82
CA ASN A 428 5.85 6.65 -1.62
C ASN A 428 6.74 6.14 -0.48
N GLU A 429 7.94 5.74 -0.85
CA GLU A 429 8.89 5.12 0.08
C GLU A 429 9.65 6.12 0.97
N ASN A 430 9.40 7.42 0.81
CA ASN A 430 9.85 8.44 1.74
C ASN A 430 8.96 8.41 2.99
N GLU A 431 9.28 7.52 3.94
CA GLU A 431 8.54 7.37 5.20
C GLU A 431 8.27 8.71 5.90
N GLU A 432 9.26 9.61 5.93
CA GLU A 432 9.09 10.90 6.59
C GLU A 432 8.02 11.78 5.92
N LEU A 433 7.98 11.80 4.58
CA LEU A 433 6.90 12.47 3.82
C LEU A 433 5.56 11.76 4.02
N THR A 434 5.52 10.44 3.89
CA THR A 434 4.30 9.65 4.03
C THR A 434 3.67 9.83 5.41
N ARG A 435 4.49 9.89 6.46
CA ARG A 435 4.03 10.15 7.83
C ARG A 435 3.30 11.47 7.96
N ILE A 436 3.87 12.56 7.46
CA ILE A 436 3.25 13.88 7.62
C ILE A 436 1.94 14.00 6.84
N LEU A 437 1.84 13.34 5.69
CA LEU A 437 0.63 13.37 4.85
C LEU A 437 -0.47 12.46 5.42
N LEU A 438 -0.15 11.23 5.81
CA LEU A 438 -1.14 10.28 6.33
C LEU A 438 -1.58 10.58 7.77
N ASP A 439 -0.71 11.15 8.61
CA ASP A 439 -1.12 11.64 9.93
C ASP A 439 -2.03 12.87 9.82
N GLU A 440 -1.80 13.77 8.87
CA GLU A 440 -2.75 14.85 8.57
C GLU A 440 -4.08 14.27 8.06
N ALA A 441 -4.04 13.33 7.10
CA ALA A 441 -5.23 12.68 6.54
C ALA A 441 -6.10 11.99 7.59
N CYS A 442 -5.53 11.44 8.67
CA CYS A 442 -6.31 10.89 9.78
C CYS A 442 -7.23 11.92 10.46
N HIS A 443 -6.92 13.21 10.37
CA HIS A 443 -7.68 14.30 10.97
C HIS A 443 -8.53 15.05 9.94
N THR A 444 -7.97 15.30 8.76
CA THR A 444 -8.60 16.11 7.72
C THR A 444 -9.49 15.27 6.80
N GLY A 445 -9.17 13.98 6.62
CA GLY A 445 -9.78 13.10 5.63
C GLY A 445 -9.29 13.35 4.19
N ASP A 446 -8.09 13.92 4.03
CA ASP A 446 -7.53 14.20 2.70
C ASP A 446 -7.29 12.91 1.91
N TYR A 447 -6.69 11.90 2.55
CA TYR A 447 -6.70 10.51 2.08
C TYR A 447 -7.78 9.70 2.81
N GLY A 448 -8.57 8.94 2.06
CA GLY A 448 -9.57 8.03 2.60
C GLY A 448 -9.01 6.61 2.83
N ALA A 449 -8.04 6.21 2.02
CA ALA A 449 -7.50 4.85 2.00
C ALA A 449 -6.03 4.83 1.62
N ILE A 450 -5.39 3.69 1.89
CA ILE A 450 -4.02 3.35 1.54
C ILE A 450 -4.04 2.09 0.67
N SER A 451 -3.27 2.10 -0.40
CA SER A 451 -3.04 0.93 -1.25
C SER A 451 -2.23 -0.13 -0.49
N SER A 452 -2.61 -1.39 -0.66
CA SER A 452 -1.96 -2.54 -0.01
C SER A 452 -1.51 -3.55 -1.05
N PHE A 453 -2.40 -4.46 -1.47
CA PHE A 453 -2.14 -5.32 -2.62
C PHE A 453 -2.16 -4.51 -3.90
N HIS A 454 -1.16 -4.73 -4.75
CA HIS A 454 -0.96 -4.01 -6.00
C HIS A 454 -0.71 -4.98 -7.14
N PHE A 455 -0.90 -4.55 -8.39
CA PHE A 455 -0.40 -5.33 -9.52
C PHE A 455 1.13 -5.32 -9.54
N GLY A 456 1.74 -6.44 -9.92
CA GLY A 456 3.19 -6.56 -10.12
C GLY A 456 4.05 -6.52 -8.86
N LEU A 457 3.54 -5.97 -7.75
CA LEU A 457 4.13 -6.02 -6.42
C LEU A 457 3.12 -6.66 -5.49
N ASP A 458 3.48 -7.81 -4.92
CA ASP A 458 2.48 -8.66 -4.27
C ASP A 458 1.76 -7.97 -3.10
N ASP A 459 2.47 -7.14 -2.33
CA ASP A 459 1.93 -6.38 -1.21
C ASP A 459 2.84 -5.19 -0.87
N PHE A 460 2.37 -3.95 -1.05
CA PHE A 460 3.13 -2.75 -0.68
C PHE A 460 3.50 -2.69 0.80
N LEU A 461 2.73 -3.33 1.67
CA LEU A 461 3.01 -3.32 3.11
C LEU A 461 4.29 -4.09 3.46
N ASP A 462 4.78 -4.94 2.57
CA ASP A 462 6.07 -5.62 2.71
C ASP A 462 7.24 -4.73 2.22
N PHE A 463 6.99 -3.79 1.30
CA PHE A 463 7.99 -2.82 0.80
C PHE A 463 8.07 -1.58 1.69
N GLU A 464 6.91 -1.11 2.16
CA GLU A 464 6.70 0.09 2.95
C GLU A 464 6.10 -0.28 4.32
N PRO A 465 6.85 -1.03 5.16
CA PRO A 465 6.33 -1.61 6.40
C PRO A 465 5.88 -0.56 7.43
N PHE A 466 6.25 0.70 7.24
CA PHE A 466 5.76 1.81 8.06
C PHE A 466 4.27 2.11 7.83
N LEU A 467 3.68 1.73 6.68
CA LEU A 467 2.24 1.90 6.40
C LEU A 467 1.33 1.15 7.38
N MET A 468 1.84 0.08 7.98
CA MET A 468 1.10 -0.69 9.00
C MET A 468 0.73 0.14 10.23
N GLU A 469 1.33 1.32 10.42
CA GLU A 469 0.96 2.24 11.48
C GLU A 469 -0.45 2.83 11.34
N TRP A 470 -0.96 2.96 10.12
CA TRP A 470 -2.30 3.48 9.86
C TRP A 470 -3.37 2.40 9.75
N GLU A 471 -3.00 1.14 10.00
CA GLU A 471 -3.97 0.05 10.08
C GLU A 471 -5.06 0.35 11.13
N GLY A 472 -6.32 0.33 10.69
CA GLY A 472 -7.48 0.66 11.52
C GLY A 472 -7.70 2.16 11.74
N ARG A 473 -6.78 3.02 11.29
CA ARG A 473 -6.91 4.49 11.25
C ARG A 473 -7.30 4.98 9.86
N LEU A 474 -6.84 4.31 8.82
CA LEU A 474 -7.24 4.49 7.42
C LEU A 474 -7.67 3.14 6.84
N ALA A 475 -8.50 3.16 5.80
CA ALA A 475 -8.87 1.94 5.07
C ALA A 475 -7.65 1.42 4.30
N MET A 476 -7.51 0.10 4.20
CA MET A 476 -6.54 -0.54 3.31
C MET A 476 -7.31 -1.15 2.15
N ILE A 477 -6.93 -0.83 0.93
CA ILE A 477 -7.61 -1.30 -0.29
C ILE A 477 -6.63 -2.00 -1.21
N GLY A 478 -7.11 -2.98 -1.96
CA GLY A 478 -6.38 -3.59 -3.06
C GLY A 478 -6.57 -2.73 -4.29
N LEU A 479 -5.46 -2.30 -4.90
CA LEU A 479 -5.42 -1.42 -6.06
C LEU A 479 -4.96 -2.23 -7.27
N GLN A 480 -5.83 -2.36 -8.26
CA GLN A 480 -5.54 -3.12 -9.48
C GLN A 480 -4.56 -2.36 -10.39
N ASP A 481 -4.58 -1.02 -10.36
CA ASP A 481 -3.72 -0.13 -11.15
C ASP A 481 -3.58 -0.65 -12.60
N SER A 482 -4.74 -0.88 -13.22
CA SER A 482 -4.83 -1.60 -14.47
C SER A 482 -4.24 -0.86 -15.68
N HIS A 483 -3.44 -1.57 -16.48
CA HIS A 483 -2.88 -1.11 -17.75
C HIS A 483 -3.32 -1.98 -18.91
N GLY A 484 -3.57 -1.37 -20.07
CA GLY A 484 -3.91 -2.09 -21.29
C GLY A 484 -5.22 -1.64 -21.91
N GLY A 485 -5.63 -2.36 -22.96
CA GLY A 485 -6.74 -1.97 -23.82
C GLY A 485 -8.04 -2.72 -23.58
N GLU A 486 -8.04 -3.82 -22.82
CA GLU A 486 -9.22 -4.67 -22.63
C GLU A 486 -9.33 -5.23 -21.21
N SER A 487 -10.54 -5.26 -20.69
CA SER A 487 -10.84 -5.78 -19.35
C SER A 487 -10.54 -7.28 -19.19
N TRP A 488 -10.75 -8.06 -20.26
CA TRP A 488 -10.51 -9.51 -20.27
C TRP A 488 -9.08 -9.91 -19.92
N TRP A 489 -8.11 -9.05 -20.25
CA TRP A 489 -6.70 -9.33 -19.99
C TRP A 489 -6.35 -9.31 -18.51
N TRP A 490 -7.17 -8.69 -17.65
CA TRP A 490 -6.92 -8.53 -16.22
C TRP A 490 -7.59 -9.59 -15.35
N THR A 491 -8.19 -10.60 -15.96
CA THR A 491 -8.97 -11.64 -15.25
C THR A 491 -8.20 -12.31 -14.12
N SER A 492 -6.91 -12.60 -14.30
CA SER A 492 -6.11 -13.23 -13.24
C SER A 492 -5.91 -12.32 -12.03
N GLN A 493 -5.73 -11.00 -12.20
CA GLN A 493 -5.57 -10.04 -11.10
C GLN A 493 -6.91 -9.73 -10.43
N LEU A 494 -7.98 -9.62 -11.21
CA LEU A 494 -9.35 -9.46 -10.70
C LEU A 494 -9.79 -10.67 -9.83
N GLU A 495 -9.24 -11.85 -10.10
CA GLU A 495 -9.39 -13.04 -9.26
C GLU A 495 -8.37 -13.11 -8.13
N GLY A 496 -7.21 -12.52 -8.27
CA GLY A 496 -6.13 -12.70 -7.32
C GLY A 496 -6.35 -11.94 -6.02
N PHE A 497 -6.78 -10.68 -6.12
CA PHE A 497 -7.07 -9.86 -4.95
C PHE A 497 -8.24 -8.89 -5.18
N ARG A 498 -8.85 -8.44 -4.09
CA ARG A 498 -9.95 -7.47 -4.10
C ARG A 498 -10.04 -6.71 -2.79
N THR A 499 -10.80 -5.63 -2.81
CA THR A 499 -11.21 -4.90 -1.60
C THR A 499 -12.53 -5.47 -1.10
N LEU A 500 -12.65 -5.74 0.18
CA LEU A 500 -13.90 -6.09 0.85
C LEU A 500 -14.36 -4.95 1.75
N TYR A 501 -15.66 -4.70 1.77
CA TYR A 501 -16.25 -3.68 2.64
C TYR A 501 -17.55 -4.18 3.28
N LEU A 502 -17.81 -3.72 4.51
CA LEU A 502 -19.06 -4.01 5.20
C LEU A 502 -20.07 -2.88 4.97
N ALA A 503 -21.26 -3.23 4.47
CA ALA A 503 -22.34 -2.28 4.27
C ALA A 503 -23.72 -2.96 4.31
N GLU A 504 -24.79 -2.17 4.25
CA GLU A 504 -26.17 -2.67 4.18
C GLU A 504 -26.60 -2.98 2.72
N ASP A 505 -25.97 -2.32 1.76
CA ASP A 505 -26.15 -2.45 0.32
C ASP A 505 -24.83 -2.15 -0.43
N PRO A 506 -24.68 -2.53 -1.71
CA PRO A 506 -23.45 -2.34 -2.47
C PRO A 506 -23.29 -0.93 -3.08
N SER A 507 -24.05 0.07 -2.62
CA SER A 507 -23.99 1.41 -3.23
C SER A 507 -22.69 2.15 -2.92
N TRP A 508 -22.37 3.13 -3.75
CA TRP A 508 -21.26 4.05 -3.53
C TRP A 508 -21.30 4.76 -2.17
N GLU A 509 -22.48 5.21 -1.74
CA GLU A 509 -22.64 5.88 -0.45
C GLU A 509 -22.32 4.93 0.71
N SER A 510 -22.78 3.69 0.61
CA SER A 510 -22.45 2.60 1.53
C SER A 510 -20.94 2.29 1.54
N PHE A 511 -20.28 2.29 0.40
CA PHE A 511 -18.82 2.13 0.29
C PHE A 511 -18.06 3.27 0.98
N LEU A 512 -18.43 4.53 0.74
CA LEU A 512 -17.83 5.68 1.44
C LEU A 512 -18.03 5.60 2.95
N LYS A 513 -19.23 5.24 3.40
CA LYS A 513 -19.53 5.01 4.81
C LYS A 513 -18.64 3.91 5.39
N ALA A 514 -18.37 2.85 4.64
CA ALA A 514 -17.45 1.81 5.06
C ALA A 514 -16.01 2.33 5.19
N ILE A 515 -15.52 3.12 4.23
CA ILE A 515 -14.20 3.78 4.32
C ILE A 515 -14.11 4.66 5.57
N ASP A 516 -15.11 5.51 5.79
CA ASP A 516 -15.12 6.47 6.89
C ASP A 516 -15.17 5.74 8.25
N ASN A 517 -15.92 4.64 8.36
CA ASN A 517 -16.00 3.79 9.56
C ASN A 517 -14.86 2.76 9.70
N LYS A 518 -13.94 2.68 8.73
CA LYS A 518 -12.82 1.72 8.71
C LYS A 518 -13.30 0.27 8.68
N TRP A 519 -14.39 0.03 7.95
CA TRP A 519 -15.00 -1.28 7.69
C TRP A 519 -14.55 -1.87 6.35
N VAL A 520 -13.31 -1.56 5.95
CA VAL A 520 -12.72 -1.93 4.66
C VAL A 520 -11.39 -2.61 4.90
N LEU A 521 -11.15 -3.72 4.20
CA LEU A 521 -9.87 -4.41 4.11
C LEU A 521 -9.66 -4.91 2.69
N SER A 522 -8.44 -5.31 2.38
CA SER A 522 -8.12 -6.03 1.16
C SER A 522 -7.82 -7.49 1.46
N VAL A 523 -8.14 -8.36 0.49
CA VAL A 523 -7.90 -9.81 0.54
C VAL A 523 -7.20 -10.25 -0.73
N ARG A 524 -6.18 -11.10 -0.58
CA ARG A 524 -5.48 -11.75 -1.69
C ARG A 524 -5.46 -13.26 -1.51
N ARG A 525 -5.69 -13.97 -2.62
CA ARG A 525 -5.60 -15.43 -2.70
C ARG A 525 -5.27 -15.86 -4.14
N ASP A 526 -4.01 -16.01 -4.44
CA ASP A 526 -3.52 -16.38 -5.78
C ASP A 526 -2.22 -17.18 -5.71
N ALA A 527 -1.54 -17.32 -6.85
CA ALA A 527 -0.29 -18.06 -6.91
C ALA A 527 0.81 -17.46 -6.01
N SER A 528 0.85 -16.12 -5.82
CA SER A 528 1.89 -15.51 -4.99
C SER A 528 1.68 -15.74 -3.50
N THR A 529 0.44 -16.02 -3.08
CA THR A 529 0.14 -16.46 -1.71
C THR A 529 0.08 -17.98 -1.56
N ASN A 530 0.50 -18.77 -2.56
CA ASN A 530 0.27 -20.23 -2.60
C ASN A 530 -1.19 -20.60 -2.32
N HIS A 531 -2.12 -19.78 -2.82
CA HIS A 531 -3.55 -19.87 -2.61
C HIS A 531 -3.99 -19.87 -1.13
N GLN A 532 -3.17 -19.33 -0.23
CA GLN A 532 -3.57 -18.97 1.13
C GLN A 532 -4.23 -17.60 1.14
N ILE A 533 -5.13 -17.38 2.09
CA ILE A 533 -5.80 -16.08 2.25
C ILE A 533 -4.85 -15.14 3.01
N GLU A 534 -4.51 -14.01 2.38
CA GLU A 534 -3.81 -12.91 3.01
C GLU A 534 -4.73 -11.71 3.14
N TRP A 535 -4.57 -10.98 4.25
CA TRP A 535 -5.42 -9.84 4.60
C TRP A 535 -4.55 -8.63 4.88
N SER A 536 -5.06 -7.46 4.52
CA SER A 536 -4.43 -6.19 4.86
C SER A 536 -5.47 -5.19 5.35
N GLY A 537 -5.26 -4.67 6.56
CA GLY A 537 -6.09 -3.62 7.16
C GLY A 537 -7.27 -4.07 8.01
N ALA A 538 -8.16 -3.10 8.24
CA ALA A 538 -9.33 -3.13 9.11
C ALA A 538 -9.09 -3.34 10.61
N LEU A 539 -10.16 -3.11 11.38
CA LEU A 539 -10.22 -3.38 12.80
C LEU A 539 -10.36 -4.88 13.07
N SER A 540 -9.99 -5.30 14.28
CA SER A 540 -10.07 -6.70 14.71
C SER A 540 -11.49 -7.29 14.60
N GLU A 541 -12.50 -6.50 14.93
CA GLU A 541 -13.92 -6.84 14.85
C GLU A 541 -14.41 -6.97 13.41
N VAL A 542 -13.89 -6.16 12.49
CA VAL A 542 -14.22 -6.22 11.05
C VAL A 542 -13.60 -7.47 10.44
N ARG A 543 -12.31 -7.74 10.74
CA ARG A 543 -11.65 -8.98 10.31
C ARG A 543 -12.38 -10.23 10.80
N ARG A 544 -12.76 -10.25 12.08
CA ARG A 544 -13.55 -11.37 12.64
C ARG A 544 -14.89 -11.52 11.93
N PHE A 545 -15.62 -10.41 11.72
CA PHE A 545 -16.91 -10.44 11.04
C PHE A 545 -16.83 -11.05 9.64
N ILE A 546 -15.79 -10.69 8.88
CA ILE A 546 -15.54 -11.18 7.52
C ILE A 546 -15.08 -12.64 7.54
N ALA A 547 -14.16 -13.00 8.43
CA ALA A 547 -13.68 -14.38 8.57
C ALA A 547 -14.82 -15.36 8.95
N ASP A 548 -15.70 -14.97 9.86
CA ASP A 548 -16.87 -15.77 10.26
C ASP A 548 -17.88 -15.99 9.13
N ARG A 549 -17.76 -15.24 8.01
CA ARG A 549 -18.64 -15.25 6.84
C ARG A 549 -17.91 -15.58 5.54
N GLU A 550 -16.78 -16.28 5.61
CA GLU A 550 -15.99 -16.62 4.40
C GLU A 550 -16.83 -17.20 3.26
N GLN A 551 -17.80 -18.07 3.59
CA GLN A 551 -18.69 -18.69 2.61
C GLN A 551 -19.60 -17.69 1.86
N ASP A 552 -19.84 -16.51 2.42
CA ASP A 552 -20.74 -15.50 1.86
C ASP A 552 -20.05 -14.60 0.81
N TRP A 553 -18.71 -14.53 0.80
CA TRP A 553 -17.95 -13.63 -0.07
C TRP A 553 -16.75 -14.27 -0.77
N SER A 554 -16.36 -15.49 -0.38
CA SER A 554 -15.24 -16.20 -1.01
C SER A 554 -15.56 -16.50 -2.47
N TRP A 555 -14.66 -16.10 -3.35
CA TRP A 555 -14.82 -16.24 -4.80
C TRP A 555 -14.13 -17.51 -5.35
N TRP A 556 -13.61 -18.36 -4.47
CA TRP A 556 -12.97 -19.63 -4.83
C TRP A 556 -13.72 -20.85 -4.31
N THR A 557 -14.84 -20.67 -3.61
CA THR A 557 -15.69 -21.77 -3.14
C THR A 557 -17.06 -21.71 -3.83
N GLY A 558 -17.57 -22.86 -4.27
CA GLY A 558 -18.90 -22.97 -4.91
C GLY A 558 -18.92 -22.80 -6.43
N SER A 559 -20.11 -22.96 -7.03
CA SER A 559 -20.37 -22.87 -8.48
C SER A 559 -20.57 -21.44 -9.00
N HIS A 560 -20.38 -20.42 -8.14
CA HIS A 560 -20.78 -19.03 -8.40
C HIS A 560 -19.63 -18.08 -8.75
N SER A 561 -18.39 -18.56 -8.84
CA SER A 561 -17.24 -17.70 -9.13
C SER A 561 -16.13 -18.45 -9.87
N ASP A 562 -16.52 -19.12 -10.95
CA ASP A 562 -15.54 -19.62 -11.91
C ASP A 562 -15.15 -18.49 -12.86
N ARG A 563 -13.84 -18.24 -12.96
CA ARG A 563 -13.28 -17.50 -14.10
C ARG A 563 -13.93 -18.01 -15.37
N PRO A 564 -14.64 -17.16 -16.13
CA PRO A 564 -15.30 -17.59 -17.35
C PRO A 564 -14.29 -18.25 -18.28
N LEU A 565 -14.66 -19.37 -18.90
CA LEU A 565 -13.80 -20.00 -19.91
C LEU A 565 -13.78 -19.19 -21.20
N ALA A 566 -14.82 -18.41 -21.46
CA ALA A 566 -14.86 -17.46 -22.55
C ALA A 566 -15.80 -16.28 -22.28
N MET A 567 -15.65 -15.24 -23.10
CA MET A 567 -16.59 -14.12 -23.20
C MET A 567 -17.32 -14.18 -24.53
N LEU A 568 -18.65 -14.23 -24.48
CA LEU A 568 -19.53 -14.13 -25.64
C LEU A 568 -20.15 -12.73 -25.70
N THR A 569 -19.86 -11.98 -26.76
CA THR A 569 -20.40 -10.63 -26.95
C THR A 569 -21.10 -10.51 -28.30
N VAL A 570 -22.34 -10.00 -28.30
CA VAL A 570 -23.07 -9.63 -29.52
C VAL A 570 -22.74 -8.20 -29.88
N LEU A 571 -22.10 -8.03 -31.03
CA LEU A 571 -21.60 -6.75 -31.51
C LEU A 571 -22.58 -6.14 -32.51
N ARG A 572 -22.87 -4.86 -32.33
CA ARG A 572 -23.77 -4.06 -33.18
C ARG A 572 -23.04 -2.86 -33.77
N PRO A 573 -23.55 -2.27 -34.86
CA PRO A 573 -23.10 -0.98 -35.34
C PRO A 573 -23.25 0.05 -34.22
N ASN A 574 -22.29 0.98 -34.15
CA ASN A 574 -22.24 2.05 -33.13
C ASN A 574 -21.97 1.57 -31.69
N MET A 575 -21.29 0.44 -31.50
CA MET A 575 -20.65 0.10 -30.23
C MET A 575 -19.20 0.61 -30.22
N PRO A 576 -18.93 1.87 -29.83
CA PRO A 576 -17.64 2.52 -30.06
C PRO A 576 -16.48 1.90 -29.26
N PHE A 577 -16.79 1.17 -28.20
CA PHE A 577 -15.80 0.52 -27.32
C PHE A 577 -15.54 -0.94 -27.69
N GLU A 578 -16.34 -1.52 -28.58
CA GLU A 578 -16.27 -2.94 -28.89
C GLU A 578 -15.39 -3.18 -30.11
N ILE A 579 -14.20 -3.76 -29.89
CA ILE A 579 -13.35 -4.23 -30.98
C ILE A 579 -14.09 -5.28 -31.81
N GLY A 580 -14.07 -5.13 -33.12
CA GLY A 580 -14.76 -6.00 -34.06
C GLY A 580 -16.23 -5.64 -34.31
N ALA A 581 -16.73 -4.54 -33.74
CA ALA A 581 -18.09 -4.05 -34.04
C ALA A 581 -18.24 -3.79 -35.56
N PRO A 582 -19.28 -4.36 -36.20
CA PRO A 582 -19.44 -4.22 -37.64
C PRO A 582 -19.97 -2.83 -37.99
N LYS A 583 -19.76 -2.41 -39.25
CA LYS A 583 -20.37 -1.17 -39.77
C LYS A 583 -21.88 -1.31 -39.97
N GLU A 584 -22.32 -2.52 -40.33
CA GLU A 584 -23.72 -2.88 -40.61
C GLU A 584 -23.96 -4.33 -40.16
N GLY A 585 -25.21 -4.70 -39.86
CA GLY A 585 -25.57 -6.07 -39.44
C GLY A 585 -25.22 -6.36 -37.98
N LEU A 586 -24.91 -7.62 -37.65
CA LEU A 586 -24.48 -8.06 -36.33
C LEU A 586 -23.22 -8.92 -36.46
N SER A 587 -22.36 -8.88 -35.45
CA SER A 587 -21.25 -9.84 -35.33
C SER A 587 -21.27 -10.47 -33.95
N ILE A 588 -20.73 -11.68 -33.84
CA ILE A 588 -20.60 -12.39 -32.57
C ILE A 588 -19.11 -12.55 -32.30
N ARG A 589 -18.64 -12.04 -31.16
CA ARG A 589 -17.27 -12.18 -30.70
C ARG A 589 -17.19 -13.21 -29.57
N VAL A 590 -16.24 -14.13 -29.67
CA VAL A 590 -15.86 -15.05 -28.59
C VAL A 590 -14.40 -14.82 -28.23
N ARG A 591 -14.12 -14.37 -27.00
CA ARG A 591 -12.76 -14.34 -26.44
C ARG A 591 -12.56 -15.56 -25.55
N LEU A 592 -11.55 -16.37 -25.84
CA LEU A 592 -11.19 -17.53 -25.05
C LEU A 592 -10.30 -17.12 -23.87
N ARG A 593 -10.30 -17.90 -22.80
CA ARG A 593 -9.42 -17.71 -21.63
C ARG A 593 -7.96 -17.99 -21.97
N PHE A 594 -7.08 -17.10 -21.53
CA PHE A 594 -5.61 -17.23 -21.61
C PHE A 594 -4.98 -17.03 -20.23
N GLY A 595 -3.90 -17.75 -19.96
CA GLY A 595 -2.97 -17.42 -18.90
C GLY A 595 -2.24 -16.12 -19.22
N LEU A 596 -1.96 -15.35 -18.17
CA LEU A 596 -1.09 -14.19 -18.26
C LEU A 596 0.35 -14.64 -18.09
N GLY A 597 1.25 -14.15 -18.95
CA GLY A 597 2.68 -14.32 -18.73
C GLY A 597 3.16 -13.51 -17.52
N ASP A 598 4.34 -13.85 -17.00
CA ASP A 598 4.95 -13.25 -15.80
C ASP A 598 5.35 -11.77 -15.94
N SER A 599 4.89 -11.05 -16.98
CA SER A 599 5.25 -9.64 -17.17
C SER A 599 4.25 -8.73 -16.44
N PRO A 600 4.66 -8.06 -15.34
CA PRO A 600 3.77 -7.18 -14.58
C PRO A 600 3.28 -5.96 -15.38
N ASN A 601 3.99 -5.60 -16.46
CA ASN A 601 3.75 -4.36 -17.20
C ASN A 601 3.01 -4.55 -18.53
N LYS A 602 2.74 -5.79 -18.93
CA LYS A 602 2.03 -6.11 -20.17
C LYS A 602 1.22 -7.36 -19.95
N ALA A 603 -0.09 -7.24 -20.06
CA ALA A 603 -0.97 -8.38 -20.17
C ALA A 603 -0.73 -9.06 -21.53
N VAL A 604 0.35 -9.85 -21.62
CA VAL A 604 0.69 -10.64 -22.80
C VAL A 604 -0.03 -11.98 -22.64
N LEU A 605 -0.91 -12.27 -23.59
CA LEU A 605 -1.55 -13.58 -23.70
C LEU A 605 -0.46 -14.64 -23.91
N TYR A 606 -0.27 -15.54 -22.94
CA TYR A 606 0.82 -16.51 -22.97
C TYR A 606 0.33 -17.89 -23.40
N GLU A 607 -0.49 -18.53 -22.57
CA GLU A 607 -0.98 -19.88 -22.80
C GLU A 607 -2.50 -19.87 -22.94
N GLN A 608 -3.03 -20.46 -24.00
CA GLN A 608 -4.46 -20.64 -24.14
C GLN A 608 -4.95 -21.65 -23.09
N GLN A 609 -5.94 -21.28 -22.28
CA GLN A 609 -6.47 -22.12 -21.19
C GLN A 609 -7.83 -22.75 -21.53
N SER A 610 -8.45 -22.29 -22.61
CA SER A 610 -9.74 -22.81 -23.07
C SER A 610 -9.81 -22.85 -24.59
N GLU A 611 -10.70 -23.66 -25.14
CA GLU A 611 -10.93 -23.75 -26.58
C GLU A 611 -12.41 -23.74 -26.93
N LEU A 612 -12.72 -23.30 -28.15
CA LEU A 612 -14.06 -23.40 -28.72
C LEU A 612 -14.31 -24.85 -29.15
N VAL A 613 -15.37 -25.46 -28.59
CA VAL A 613 -15.84 -26.80 -28.99
C VAL A 613 -16.85 -26.68 -30.13
N SER A 614 -17.84 -25.79 -29.99
CA SER A 614 -18.84 -25.55 -31.04
C SER A 614 -19.51 -24.19 -30.88
N MET A 615 -20.05 -23.67 -31.97
CA MET A 615 -20.85 -22.45 -31.99
C MET A 615 -22.06 -22.67 -32.90
N HIS A 616 -23.25 -22.35 -32.41
CA HIS A 616 -24.51 -22.52 -33.12
C HIS A 616 -25.31 -21.21 -33.12
N ILE A 617 -26.04 -20.98 -34.21
CA ILE A 617 -27.03 -19.91 -34.33
C ILE A 617 -28.33 -20.57 -34.80
N ASP A 618 -29.37 -20.54 -33.97
CA ASP A 618 -30.66 -21.22 -34.22
C ASP A 618 -30.46 -22.68 -34.71
N ASP A 619 -29.74 -23.46 -33.91
CA ASP A 619 -29.39 -24.87 -34.15
C ASP A 619 -28.47 -25.14 -35.36
N ARG A 620 -28.08 -24.12 -36.12
CA ARG A 620 -27.10 -24.25 -37.20
C ARG A 620 -25.69 -24.02 -36.67
N GLU A 621 -24.83 -25.02 -36.81
CA GLU A 621 -23.40 -24.88 -36.51
C GLU A 621 -22.76 -23.83 -37.44
N VAL A 622 -21.95 -22.96 -36.86
CA VAL A 622 -21.21 -21.92 -37.57
C VAL A 622 -19.74 -21.93 -37.15
N HIS A 623 -18.86 -21.50 -38.05
CA HIS A 623 -17.43 -21.45 -37.80
C HIS A 623 -16.98 -19.99 -37.79
N PRO A 624 -16.63 -19.44 -36.61
CA PRO A 624 -16.10 -18.09 -36.52
C PRO A 624 -14.67 -18.04 -37.07
N GLU A 625 -14.30 -16.88 -37.62
CA GLU A 625 -12.94 -16.61 -38.07
C GLU A 625 -12.07 -16.17 -36.89
N GLN A 626 -10.83 -16.65 -36.82
CA GLN A 626 -9.90 -16.21 -35.79
C GLN A 626 -9.27 -14.88 -36.19
N VAL A 627 -9.36 -13.89 -35.30
CA VAL A 627 -8.70 -12.60 -35.40
C VAL A 627 -7.54 -12.54 -34.41
N VAL A 628 -6.35 -12.15 -34.89
CA VAL A 628 -5.14 -12.00 -34.07
C VAL A 628 -4.63 -10.58 -34.22
N LEU A 629 -4.55 -9.88 -33.09
CA LEU A 629 -3.96 -8.55 -32.96
C LEU A 629 -2.68 -8.65 -32.12
N THR A 630 -1.88 -7.57 -32.07
CA THR A 630 -0.61 -7.56 -31.33
C THR A 630 -0.75 -7.95 -29.85
N HIS A 631 -1.88 -7.59 -29.23
CA HIS A 631 -2.14 -7.85 -27.80
C HIS A 631 -3.51 -8.51 -27.56
N ASP A 632 -4.19 -9.00 -28.60
CA ASP A 632 -5.52 -9.59 -28.46
C ASP A 632 -5.75 -10.75 -29.41
N ARG A 633 -6.64 -11.67 -29.03
CA ARG A 633 -7.05 -12.80 -29.85
C ARG A 633 -8.49 -13.16 -29.56
N TYR A 634 -9.31 -13.22 -30.61
CA TYR A 634 -10.72 -13.59 -30.50
C TYR A 634 -11.23 -14.29 -31.75
N LEU A 635 -12.40 -14.90 -31.63
CA LEU A 635 -13.15 -15.50 -32.73
C LEU A 635 -14.29 -14.56 -33.10
N LEU A 636 -14.52 -14.34 -34.40
CA LEU A 636 -15.54 -13.41 -34.90
C LEU A 636 -16.40 -14.10 -35.96
N TYR A 637 -17.72 -14.02 -35.81
CA TYR A 637 -18.67 -14.46 -36.82
C TYR A 637 -19.62 -13.33 -37.21
N ASN A 638 -19.66 -12.97 -38.50
CA ASN A 638 -20.58 -11.96 -39.01
C ASN A 638 -21.93 -12.60 -39.36
N VAL A 639 -23.00 -12.14 -38.74
CA VAL A 639 -24.36 -12.65 -38.94
C VAL A 639 -24.95 -11.99 -40.19
N ARG A 640 -25.29 -12.80 -41.19
CA ARG A 640 -25.78 -12.32 -42.50
C ARG A 640 -27.25 -11.89 -42.48
N GLU A 641 -28.07 -12.51 -41.63
CA GLU A 641 -29.51 -12.26 -41.51
C GLU A 641 -29.87 -12.17 -40.01
N PRO A 642 -30.33 -11.01 -39.50
CA PRO A 642 -30.61 -10.81 -38.08
C PRO A 642 -31.91 -11.50 -37.61
N GLU A 643 -32.55 -12.33 -38.43
CA GLU A 643 -33.74 -13.11 -38.03
C GLU A 643 -33.41 -14.18 -36.98
N SER A 644 -32.12 -14.45 -36.77
CA SER A 644 -31.62 -15.39 -35.77
C SER A 644 -32.01 -15.01 -34.34
N LYS A 645 -32.44 -15.97 -33.52
CA LYS A 645 -32.94 -15.69 -32.15
C LYS A 645 -31.90 -15.98 -31.07
N VAL A 646 -31.11 -17.05 -31.20
CA VAL A 646 -30.22 -17.49 -30.11
C VAL A 646 -28.88 -17.97 -30.66
N VAL A 647 -27.81 -17.48 -30.02
CA VAL A 647 -26.45 -18.00 -30.17
C VAL A 647 -26.17 -18.95 -29.00
N SER A 648 -25.57 -20.10 -29.30
CA SER A 648 -25.04 -21.05 -28.31
C SER A 648 -23.57 -21.34 -28.60
N VAL A 649 -22.70 -21.11 -27.63
CA VAL A 649 -21.26 -21.36 -27.71
C VAL A 649 -20.88 -22.37 -26.63
N VAL A 650 -20.20 -23.44 -27.01
CA VAL A 650 -19.64 -24.41 -26.07
C VAL A 650 -18.13 -24.28 -26.09
N VAL A 651 -17.53 -24.08 -24.92
CA VAL A 651 -16.09 -24.02 -24.72
C VAL A 651 -15.63 -25.10 -23.74
N ARG A 652 -14.35 -25.46 -23.80
CA ARG A 652 -13.72 -26.48 -22.94
C ARG A 652 -12.49 -25.91 -22.25
N ASP A 653 -12.36 -26.19 -20.96
CA ASP A 653 -11.17 -25.95 -20.15
C ASP A 653 -10.10 -26.98 -20.52
N LEU A 654 -8.92 -26.51 -20.92
CA LEU A 654 -7.83 -27.38 -21.35
C LEU A 654 -7.15 -28.09 -20.18
N ALA A 655 -7.26 -27.58 -18.96
CA ALA A 655 -6.59 -28.17 -17.79
C ALA A 655 -7.34 -29.38 -17.22
N ASN A 656 -8.68 -29.36 -17.24
CA ASN A 656 -9.50 -30.39 -16.59
C ASN A 656 -10.60 -30.98 -17.49
N GLY A 657 -10.76 -30.48 -18.73
CA GLY A 657 -11.76 -30.95 -19.69
C GLY A 657 -13.20 -30.51 -19.43
N ARG A 658 -13.45 -29.68 -18.40
CA ARG A 658 -14.78 -29.12 -18.10
C ARG A 658 -15.29 -28.30 -19.28
N THR A 659 -16.56 -28.44 -19.63
CA THR A 659 -17.21 -27.60 -20.64
C THR A 659 -18.11 -26.55 -20.03
N GLU A 660 -18.23 -25.41 -20.71
CA GLU A 660 -19.14 -24.32 -20.38
C GLU A 660 -19.96 -23.96 -21.63
N ALA A 661 -21.26 -23.78 -21.45
CA ALA A 661 -22.19 -23.34 -22.50
C ALA A 661 -22.62 -21.89 -22.25
N LEU A 662 -22.37 -21.04 -23.23
CA LEU A 662 -22.69 -19.62 -23.23
C LEU A 662 -23.82 -19.37 -24.23
N HIS A 663 -24.79 -18.54 -23.84
CA HIS A 663 -25.93 -18.21 -24.68
C HIS A 663 -26.12 -16.70 -24.80
N ALA A 664 -26.53 -16.24 -25.97
CA ALA A 664 -26.92 -14.84 -26.19
C ALA A 664 -28.18 -14.76 -27.09
N ASP A 665 -29.11 -13.88 -26.74
CA ASP A 665 -30.22 -13.49 -27.62
C ASP A 665 -29.72 -12.36 -28.54
N LEU A 666 -29.98 -12.50 -29.84
CA LEU A 666 -29.55 -11.52 -30.85
C LEU A 666 -30.53 -10.34 -31.00
N ARG A 667 -31.72 -10.41 -30.38
CA ARG A 667 -32.74 -9.36 -30.44
C ARG A 667 -32.34 -8.11 -29.68
#